data_AF-A0A837L8A4-F1
#
_entry.id   AF-A0A837L8A4-F1
#
_cell.length_a   1.000
_cell.length_b   1.000
_cell.length_c   1.000
_cell.angle_alpha   90.00
_cell.angle_beta   90.00
_cell.angle_gamma   90.00
#
_symmetry.space_group_name_H-M   'P 1'
#
loop_
_entity.id
_entity.type
_entity.pdbx_description
1 polymer ?
#
loop_
_entity_poly.entity_id
_entity_poly.type
_entity_poly.pdbx_seq_one_letter_code
_entity_poly.pdbx_strand_id
1 'polypeptide(L)'
;MTKPTLVVVGHGMVGHHFLEDCVNRNLHQQYQIVVFGEERYAAYDRVHLSEYFGGRSAASLSLVEGDFFADNGIELRLSQQIVAIDRDARVVRTASGHETHWDKLVLATGSYPFVPPVPGHDLPGCFVYRTLDDLDKIAAHAAGSRRGVVIGGGLLGLEAANALKQLGLETHVVEFAPNLMAVQLDNDGAAMLRKKIEALGVGVHTSKATTEIAAAGGGLVLRFADGEQLETDMVVFSAGIRPQDALARSSGLAIGERGGIGIDDRCQTSDPDVLAIGECALWEGKIFGLVAPGYQMARVAAAALAGEEKTFAGADMSTKLKLLGVDVASFGDAHGRTPGALSYQWTHGPQQIYKKIVVSHDGKTLLGGVLVGDASEYATLVQMMLNGIALPKEPETLILPASSGSAPKALGVAALPESAQICSCHNVSKGDICQAVSAGATDIGAIKQCTKAATGCGGCSALVKQVMEFQLAAQGVEVKKDICEHFPYSRQEIYHLVRVNHIRTFDQLISRYGQGHGCEICKPLVGSVLASCWNEYLLKPAHLPLQDTNDRYFANIQKDGTYSIVPRMPAGEVTADGLIAIGQIAKRYSLYSKITGGQRIDLFGATLEQLPEIWQALVEAGFETGHAYGKSLRTVKSCVGSTWCRYGVQDSTGLAVRLEHRYKGLRAPHKIKMAVSGCTRECAEAQSKDVGVIATDKGWNLYLCGNGGMKPRHADLFASDLDDDTLIRTVDRFLMFYIRTADRLQRTSTWMDNLEGGLDYLREVILNDSLGIAHELEQEMARVVETYQCEWQTTLNDPNRLALFRTAVNVAPSDESKRWQEICGIDDIPEQAGIGARLGRKPIALFRFGKTVYALDDREPGSSANVLSRGILGDAAGEPVVISPLYKQRIRLRDGCQVENGEPAVRAWPVKIENGKVWVGNDALVMRAEAS
;
A
#
# COMPACT_ATOMS: atom_id res chain seq x y z
N MET A 1 4.55 22.23 -45.90
CA MET A 1 3.38 21.39 -46.19
C MET A 1 2.58 21.30 -44.91
N THR A 2 1.26 21.46 -44.96
CA THR A 2 0.38 21.28 -43.79
C THR A 2 0.38 19.81 -43.37
N LYS A 3 0.47 19.54 -42.08
CA LYS A 3 0.44 18.15 -41.56
C LYS A 3 -0.91 17.52 -41.90
N PRO A 4 -0.98 16.23 -42.29
CA PRO A 4 -2.25 15.50 -42.35
C PRO A 4 -2.95 15.51 -40.99
N THR A 5 -4.28 15.56 -40.99
CA THR A 5 -5.10 15.62 -39.77
C THR A 5 -5.47 14.21 -39.31
N LEU A 6 -5.11 13.87 -38.07
CA LEU A 6 -5.52 12.64 -37.39
C LEU A 6 -6.61 12.98 -36.38
N VAL A 7 -7.83 12.50 -36.63
CA VAL A 7 -8.94 12.65 -35.68
C VAL A 7 -9.07 11.40 -34.82
N VAL A 8 -9.15 11.57 -33.50
CA VAL A 8 -9.42 10.51 -32.53
C VAL A 8 -10.78 10.76 -31.89
N VAL A 9 -11.72 9.82 -32.06
CA VAL A 9 -13.07 9.91 -31.49
C VAL A 9 -13.15 9.00 -30.28
N GLY A 10 -13.17 9.60 -29.10
CA GLY A 10 -13.18 8.91 -27.80
C GLY A 10 -11.89 9.16 -27.02
N HIS A 11 -12.04 9.72 -25.81
CA HIS A 11 -10.93 10.03 -24.92
C HIS A 11 -11.06 9.30 -23.57
N GLY A 12 -11.21 7.98 -23.65
CA GLY A 12 -11.11 7.08 -22.49
C GLY A 12 -9.68 6.57 -22.27
N MET A 13 -9.51 5.60 -21.38
CA MET A 13 -8.21 4.99 -21.06
C MET A 13 -7.44 4.56 -22.32
N VAL A 14 -8.11 3.83 -23.23
CA VAL A 14 -7.50 3.33 -24.47
C VAL A 14 -7.15 4.45 -25.44
N GLY A 15 -8.03 5.45 -25.59
CA GLY A 15 -7.78 6.62 -26.43
C GLY A 15 -6.58 7.43 -25.94
N HIS A 16 -6.42 7.60 -24.62
CA HIS A 16 -5.25 8.28 -24.06
C HIS A 16 -3.97 7.50 -24.25
N HIS A 17 -3.97 6.18 -23.98
CA HIS A 17 -2.80 5.33 -24.22
C HIS A 17 -2.38 5.33 -25.71
N PHE A 18 -3.34 5.40 -26.64
CA PHE A 18 -3.05 5.57 -28.06
C PHE A 18 -2.30 6.89 -28.34
N LEU A 19 -2.67 7.99 -27.67
CA LEU A 19 -1.98 9.28 -27.81
C LEU A 19 -0.57 9.23 -27.23
N GLU A 20 -0.37 8.58 -26.08
CA GLU A 20 0.98 8.35 -25.53
C GLU A 20 1.85 7.56 -26.52
N ASP A 21 1.31 6.49 -27.12
CA ASP A 21 2.00 5.72 -28.16
C ASP A 21 2.30 6.56 -29.42
N CYS A 22 1.41 7.48 -29.80
CA CYS A 22 1.64 8.43 -30.88
C CYS A 22 2.76 9.41 -30.55
N VAL A 23 2.80 9.91 -29.32
CA VAL A 23 3.86 10.82 -28.85
C VAL A 23 5.21 10.09 -28.87
N ASN A 24 5.28 8.89 -28.30
CA ASN A 24 6.48 8.05 -28.26
C ASN A 24 7.02 7.71 -29.66
N ARG A 25 6.17 7.67 -30.68
CA ARG A 25 6.53 7.45 -32.10
C ARG A 25 6.71 8.74 -32.91
N ASN A 26 6.69 9.91 -32.26
CA ASN A 26 6.75 11.22 -32.90
C ASN A 26 5.63 11.47 -33.93
N LEU A 27 4.51 10.76 -33.86
CA LEU A 27 3.38 10.94 -34.78
C LEU A 27 2.71 12.30 -34.61
N HIS A 28 2.73 12.88 -33.40
CA HIS A 28 2.29 14.27 -33.16
C HIS A 28 3.12 15.32 -33.94
N GLN A 29 4.33 14.97 -34.36
CA GLN A 29 5.14 15.83 -35.24
C GLN A 29 4.77 15.66 -36.72
N GLN A 30 4.16 14.53 -37.08
CA GLN A 30 3.79 14.18 -38.46
C GLN A 30 2.32 14.52 -38.77
N TYR A 31 1.43 14.38 -37.78
CA TYR A 31 0.01 14.65 -37.88
C TYR A 31 -0.40 15.87 -37.05
N GLN A 32 -1.43 16.58 -37.50
CA GLN A 32 -2.22 17.45 -36.62
C GLN A 32 -3.26 16.58 -35.92
N ILE A 33 -3.09 16.34 -34.62
CA ILE A 33 -3.96 15.42 -33.87
C ILE A 33 -5.08 16.22 -33.18
N VAL A 34 -6.33 15.85 -33.46
CA VAL A 34 -7.54 16.41 -32.83
C VAL A 34 -8.32 15.29 -32.15
N VAL A 35 -8.53 15.42 -30.84
CA VAL A 35 -9.15 14.41 -29.99
C VAL A 35 -10.49 14.91 -29.49
N PHE A 36 -11.55 14.15 -29.73
CA PHE A 36 -12.90 14.46 -29.27
C PHE A 36 -13.30 13.55 -28.10
N GLY A 37 -13.71 14.16 -26.99
CA GLY A 37 -14.31 13.50 -25.84
C GLY A 37 -15.75 13.96 -25.63
N GLU A 38 -16.68 13.01 -25.55
CA GLU A 38 -18.08 13.32 -25.17
C GLU A 38 -18.18 13.78 -23.72
N GLU A 39 -17.39 13.19 -22.83
CA GLU A 39 -17.37 13.55 -21.41
C GLU A 39 -16.66 14.90 -21.18
N ARG A 40 -17.04 15.58 -20.09
CA ARG A 40 -16.42 16.85 -19.66
C ARG A 40 -15.04 16.69 -19.03
N TYR A 41 -14.65 15.45 -18.73
CA TYR A 41 -13.38 15.12 -18.12
C TYR A 41 -12.40 14.58 -19.15
N ALA A 42 -11.12 14.90 -18.99
CA ALA A 42 -10.06 14.20 -19.69
C ALA A 42 -9.98 12.74 -19.24
N ALA A 43 -9.24 11.90 -19.96
CA ALA A 43 -9.17 10.46 -19.68
C ALA A 43 -8.78 10.19 -18.22
N TYR A 44 -9.52 9.27 -17.60
CA TYR A 44 -9.35 8.86 -16.21
C TYR A 44 -9.49 7.35 -16.07
N ASP A 45 -9.02 6.81 -14.94
CA ASP A 45 -9.04 5.38 -14.66
C ASP A 45 -10.46 4.88 -14.34
N ARG A 46 -11.09 4.23 -15.32
CA ARG A 46 -12.44 3.65 -15.17
C ARG A 46 -12.46 2.36 -14.36
N VAL A 47 -11.32 1.70 -14.18
CA VAL A 47 -11.23 0.45 -13.43
C VAL A 47 -11.41 0.70 -11.94
N HIS A 48 -10.98 1.87 -11.45
CA HIS A 48 -11.04 2.26 -10.04
C HIS A 48 -12.22 3.20 -9.72
N LEU A 49 -13.29 3.19 -10.52
CA LEU A 49 -14.45 4.08 -10.31
C LEU A 49 -15.13 3.91 -8.95
N SER A 50 -15.14 2.71 -8.37
CA SER A 50 -15.79 2.47 -7.07
C SER A 50 -15.07 3.20 -5.92
N GLU A 51 -13.79 3.55 -6.08
CA GLU A 51 -13.03 4.33 -5.09
C GLU A 51 -13.47 5.79 -4.99
N TYR A 52 -14.18 6.31 -6.00
CA TYR A 52 -14.75 7.65 -5.97
C TYR A 52 -15.71 7.82 -4.78
N PHE A 53 -16.53 6.81 -4.49
CA PHE A 53 -17.42 6.79 -3.32
C PHE A 53 -16.66 6.68 -1.99
N GLY A 54 -15.41 6.21 -2.02
CA GLY A 54 -14.50 6.16 -0.87
C GLY A 54 -13.82 7.50 -0.56
N GLY A 55 -14.18 8.59 -1.26
CA GLY A 55 -13.64 9.94 -1.06
C GLY A 55 -12.47 10.31 -1.99
N ARG A 56 -12.18 9.48 -2.99
CA ARG A 56 -11.14 9.75 -4.00
C ARG A 56 -11.65 10.81 -4.99
N SER A 57 -10.84 11.82 -5.33
CA SER A 57 -11.27 12.90 -6.23
C SER A 57 -11.12 12.51 -7.72
N ALA A 58 -11.95 13.09 -8.59
CA ALA A 58 -11.84 12.94 -10.05
C ALA A 58 -10.41 13.26 -10.56
N ALA A 59 -9.79 14.31 -10.02
CA ALA A 59 -8.42 14.69 -10.37
C ALA A 59 -7.40 13.58 -10.08
N SER A 60 -7.56 12.86 -8.97
CA SER A 60 -6.65 11.76 -8.62
C SER A 60 -6.89 10.47 -9.40
N LEU A 61 -7.97 10.40 -10.19
CA LEU A 61 -8.24 9.33 -11.15
C LEU A 61 -7.78 9.70 -12.57
N SER A 62 -7.39 10.96 -12.81
CA SER A 62 -6.90 11.42 -14.11
C SER A 62 -5.71 10.57 -14.57
N LEU A 63 -5.72 10.17 -15.83
CA LEU A 63 -4.59 9.52 -16.49
C LEU A 63 -3.67 10.51 -17.20
N VAL A 64 -4.15 11.74 -17.42
CA VAL A 64 -3.37 12.79 -18.08
C VAL A 64 -2.35 13.36 -17.10
N GLU A 65 -1.07 13.18 -17.41
CA GLU A 65 0.07 13.72 -16.66
C GLU A 65 0.40 15.15 -17.13
N GLY A 66 0.51 16.10 -16.19
CA GLY A 66 0.99 17.47 -16.46
C GLY A 66 0.23 18.19 -17.59
N ASP A 67 0.98 18.87 -18.46
CA ASP A 67 0.47 19.65 -19.60
C ASP A 67 0.55 18.87 -20.94
N PHE A 68 0.44 17.53 -20.90
CA PHE A 68 0.64 16.60 -22.04
C PHE A 68 0.10 17.09 -23.38
N PHE A 69 -1.11 17.64 -23.43
CA PHE A 69 -1.71 18.11 -24.68
C PHE A 69 -1.03 19.36 -25.25
N ALA A 70 -0.71 20.33 -24.38
CA ALA A 70 -0.05 21.57 -24.77
C ALA A 70 1.39 21.28 -25.22
N ASP A 71 2.12 20.47 -24.47
CA ASP A 71 3.52 20.13 -24.75
C ASP A 71 3.71 19.39 -26.08
N ASN A 72 2.71 18.59 -26.48
CA ASN A 72 2.77 17.78 -27.70
C ASN A 72 1.98 18.37 -28.87
N GLY A 73 1.38 19.57 -28.71
CA GLY A 73 0.58 20.22 -29.75
C GLY A 73 -0.63 19.40 -30.20
N ILE A 74 -1.24 18.66 -29.27
CA ILE A 74 -2.45 17.84 -29.49
C ILE A 74 -3.67 18.65 -29.07
N GLU A 75 -4.66 18.78 -29.94
CA GLU A 75 -5.88 19.50 -29.63
C GLU A 75 -6.89 18.58 -28.95
N LEU A 76 -7.22 18.84 -27.69
CA LEU A 76 -8.27 18.12 -26.95
C LEU A 76 -9.57 18.93 -26.89
N ARG A 77 -10.66 18.33 -27.35
CA ARG A 77 -12.02 18.89 -27.34
C ARG A 77 -12.95 18.05 -26.48
N LEU A 78 -13.12 18.46 -25.22
CA LEU A 78 -14.03 17.85 -24.25
C LEU A 78 -15.46 18.38 -24.38
N SER A 79 -16.44 17.61 -23.90
CA SER A 79 -17.87 17.92 -24.05
C SER A 79 -18.29 18.14 -25.51
N GLN A 80 -17.61 17.49 -26.45
CA GLN A 80 -17.88 17.56 -27.87
C GLN A 80 -18.10 16.15 -28.44
N GLN A 81 -19.35 15.68 -28.32
CA GLN A 81 -19.76 14.42 -28.92
C GLN A 81 -19.75 14.52 -30.45
N ILE A 82 -19.10 13.57 -31.11
CA ILE A 82 -19.24 13.34 -32.55
C ILE A 82 -20.53 12.54 -32.78
N VAL A 83 -21.38 13.02 -33.68
CA VAL A 83 -22.70 12.43 -33.97
C VAL A 83 -22.79 11.85 -35.38
N ALA A 84 -21.89 12.23 -36.28
CA ALA A 84 -21.83 11.70 -37.65
C ALA A 84 -20.41 11.66 -38.19
N ILE A 85 -20.16 10.70 -39.08
CA ILE A 85 -18.95 10.60 -39.90
C ILE A 85 -19.40 10.56 -41.36
N ASP A 86 -18.91 11.50 -42.16
CA ASP A 86 -19.03 11.46 -43.61
C ASP A 86 -17.69 10.99 -44.19
N ARG A 87 -17.68 9.78 -44.76
CA ARG A 87 -16.47 9.15 -45.29
C ARG A 87 -16.09 9.66 -46.67
N ASP A 88 -17.08 10.06 -47.47
CA ASP A 88 -16.84 10.57 -48.82
C ASP A 88 -16.24 11.98 -48.75
N ALA A 89 -16.79 12.83 -47.86
CA ALA A 89 -16.26 14.17 -47.59
C ALA A 89 -15.10 14.20 -46.58
N ARG A 90 -14.79 13.06 -45.94
CA ARG A 90 -13.76 12.91 -44.89
C ARG A 90 -13.89 13.93 -43.75
N VAL A 91 -15.10 14.06 -43.21
CA VAL A 91 -15.40 14.94 -42.07
C VAL A 91 -16.08 14.20 -40.93
N VAL A 92 -15.77 14.60 -39.70
CA VAL A 92 -16.58 14.26 -38.52
C VAL A 92 -17.41 15.48 -38.13
N ARG A 93 -18.64 15.26 -37.64
CA ARG A 93 -19.54 16.34 -37.23
C ARG A 93 -19.90 16.21 -35.75
N THR A 94 -19.75 17.30 -35.00
CA THR A 94 -20.17 17.39 -33.59
C THR A 94 -21.68 17.56 -33.46
N ALA A 95 -22.23 17.34 -32.26
CA ALA A 95 -23.64 17.62 -31.95
C ALA A 95 -24.04 19.09 -32.17
N SER A 96 -23.08 20.02 -32.06
CA SER A 96 -23.28 21.45 -32.35
C SER A 96 -23.24 21.80 -33.85
N GLY A 97 -23.00 20.82 -34.72
CA GLY A 97 -22.94 21.00 -36.18
C GLY A 97 -21.58 21.45 -36.70
N HIS A 98 -20.54 21.51 -35.85
CA HIS A 98 -19.19 21.83 -36.30
C HIS A 98 -18.57 20.64 -37.04
N GLU A 99 -17.93 20.90 -38.18
CA GLU A 99 -17.28 19.89 -38.99
C GLU A 99 -15.76 19.98 -38.83
N THR A 100 -15.10 18.82 -38.81
CA THR A 100 -13.64 18.73 -38.78
C THR A 100 -13.19 17.68 -39.79
N HIS A 101 -12.36 18.12 -40.74
CA HIS A 101 -11.76 17.26 -41.76
C HIS A 101 -10.73 16.30 -41.13
N TRP A 102 -10.58 15.11 -41.71
CA TRP A 102 -9.59 14.12 -41.31
C TRP A 102 -8.92 13.46 -42.51
N ASP A 103 -7.62 13.17 -42.37
CA ASP A 103 -6.87 12.32 -43.31
C ASP A 103 -6.79 10.88 -42.78
N LYS A 104 -6.77 10.73 -41.46
CA LYS A 104 -6.90 9.45 -40.73
C LYS A 104 -7.88 9.62 -39.58
N LEU A 105 -8.65 8.57 -39.31
CA LEU A 105 -9.66 8.54 -38.24
C LEU A 105 -9.43 7.33 -37.33
N VAL A 106 -9.46 7.54 -36.02
CA VAL A 106 -9.38 6.47 -35.01
C VAL A 106 -10.63 6.51 -34.14
N LEU A 107 -11.39 5.42 -34.14
CA LEU A 107 -12.57 5.22 -33.31
C LEU A 107 -12.16 4.49 -32.02
N ALA A 108 -12.14 5.24 -30.91
CA ALA A 108 -11.88 4.76 -29.56
C ALA A 108 -13.09 5.00 -28.65
N THR A 109 -14.29 4.79 -29.20
CA THR A 109 -15.59 5.16 -28.59
C THR A 109 -16.00 4.25 -27.43
N GLY A 110 -15.28 3.13 -27.23
CA GLY A 110 -15.50 2.23 -26.10
C GLY A 110 -16.86 1.53 -26.15
N SER A 111 -17.54 1.49 -25.01
CA SER A 111 -18.83 0.82 -24.83
C SER A 111 -19.78 1.61 -23.94
N TYR A 112 -21.08 1.31 -24.06
CA TYR A 112 -22.13 1.86 -23.22
C TYR A 112 -22.83 0.77 -22.38
N PRO A 113 -23.41 1.10 -21.21
CA PRO A 113 -24.14 0.16 -20.37
C PRO A 113 -25.38 -0.40 -21.08
N PHE A 114 -25.55 -1.72 -21.04
CA PHE A 114 -26.78 -2.35 -21.50
C PHE A 114 -27.86 -2.24 -20.42
N VAL A 115 -28.96 -1.55 -20.75
CA VAL A 115 -30.16 -1.50 -19.92
C VAL A 115 -31.20 -2.45 -20.51
N PRO A 116 -31.62 -3.51 -19.78
CA PRO A 116 -32.67 -4.41 -20.25
C PRO A 116 -33.97 -3.67 -20.56
N PRO A 117 -34.71 -4.03 -21.63
CA PRO A 117 -35.92 -3.33 -22.06
C PRO A 117 -37.13 -3.70 -21.18
N VAL A 118 -37.04 -3.43 -19.88
CA VAL A 118 -38.09 -3.67 -18.90
C VAL A 118 -38.93 -2.39 -18.77
N PRO A 119 -40.27 -2.48 -18.73
CA PRO A 119 -41.12 -1.32 -18.44
C PRO A 119 -40.68 -0.59 -17.17
N GLY A 120 -40.53 0.73 -17.26
CA GLY A 120 -40.11 1.60 -16.15
C GLY A 120 -38.60 1.69 -15.88
N HIS A 121 -37.75 1.14 -16.77
CA HIS A 121 -36.29 1.26 -16.67
C HIS A 121 -35.76 2.70 -16.72
N ASP A 122 -36.56 3.65 -17.19
CA ASP A 122 -36.27 5.07 -17.36
C ASP A 122 -36.93 5.97 -16.30
N LEU A 123 -37.60 5.38 -15.29
CA LEU A 123 -38.19 6.13 -14.18
C LEU A 123 -37.13 6.90 -13.36
N PRO A 124 -37.50 8.04 -12.74
CA PRO A 124 -36.65 8.68 -11.75
C PRO A 124 -36.24 7.70 -10.64
N GLY A 125 -34.94 7.63 -10.34
CA GLY A 125 -34.37 6.63 -9.43
C GLY A 125 -33.69 5.44 -10.13
N CYS A 126 -33.78 5.35 -11.46
CA CYS A 126 -33.04 4.38 -12.27
C CYS A 126 -31.75 5.00 -12.85
N PHE A 127 -30.62 4.34 -12.64
CA PHE A 127 -29.27 4.81 -13.01
C PHE A 127 -28.47 3.74 -13.72
N VAL A 128 -27.38 4.15 -14.37
CA VAL A 128 -26.34 3.26 -14.90
C VAL A 128 -25.02 3.52 -14.16
N TYR A 129 -24.05 2.60 -14.27
CA TYR A 129 -22.74 2.73 -13.63
C TYR A 129 -21.62 2.69 -14.68
N ARG A 130 -21.07 3.85 -15.09
CA ARG A 130 -20.03 3.91 -16.14
C ARG A 130 -19.14 5.15 -16.14
N THR A 131 -19.71 6.33 -15.91
CA THR A 131 -19.00 7.61 -15.97
C THR A 131 -18.96 8.29 -14.60
N LEU A 132 -18.06 9.26 -14.40
CA LEU A 132 -18.06 10.07 -13.17
C LEU A 132 -19.38 10.84 -12.99
N ASP A 133 -19.98 11.29 -14.09
CA ASP A 133 -21.29 11.96 -14.05
C ASP A 133 -22.42 11.01 -13.62
N ASP A 134 -22.33 9.72 -13.99
CA ASP A 134 -23.25 8.71 -13.47
C ASP A 134 -23.07 8.50 -11.97
N LEU A 135 -21.81 8.50 -11.49
CA LEU A 135 -21.51 8.35 -10.07
C LEU A 135 -22.01 9.55 -9.26
N ASP A 136 -21.85 10.77 -9.77
CA ASP A 136 -22.39 11.99 -9.15
C ASP A 136 -23.92 11.91 -9.00
N LYS A 137 -24.63 11.43 -10.04
CA LYS A 137 -26.09 11.22 -10.00
C LYS A 137 -26.50 10.15 -8.98
N ILE A 138 -25.77 9.03 -8.95
CA ILE A 138 -25.98 7.95 -7.97
C ILE A 138 -25.78 8.47 -6.55
N ALA A 139 -24.67 9.18 -6.28
CA ALA A 139 -24.37 9.73 -4.95
C ALA A 139 -25.43 10.73 -4.49
N ALA A 140 -25.85 11.63 -5.39
CA ALA A 140 -26.86 12.64 -5.09
C ALA A 140 -28.22 12.01 -4.70
N HIS A 141 -28.65 10.98 -5.43
CA HIS A 141 -29.90 10.28 -5.13
C HIS A 141 -29.80 9.38 -3.89
N ALA A 142 -28.62 8.75 -3.69
CA ALA A 142 -28.37 7.89 -2.54
C ALA A 142 -28.47 8.63 -1.20
N ALA A 143 -28.14 9.93 -1.15
CA ALA A 143 -28.21 10.75 0.06
C ALA A 143 -29.61 10.80 0.70
N GLY A 144 -30.67 10.63 -0.09
CA GLY A 144 -32.06 10.56 0.38
C GLY A 144 -32.67 9.15 0.38
N SER A 145 -31.88 8.14 0.05
CA SER A 145 -32.33 6.76 -0.16
C SER A 145 -31.92 5.87 1.02
N ARG A 146 -32.62 4.77 1.24
CA ARG A 146 -32.30 3.76 2.25
C ARG A 146 -31.96 2.41 1.64
N ARG A 147 -32.59 2.06 0.51
CA ARG A 147 -32.43 0.80 -0.21
C ARG A 147 -31.99 1.04 -1.65
N GLY A 148 -31.03 0.25 -2.12
CA GLY A 148 -30.58 0.27 -3.51
C GLY A 148 -30.51 -1.14 -4.10
N VAL A 149 -30.96 -1.29 -5.35
CA VAL A 149 -30.89 -2.55 -6.09
C VAL A 149 -29.95 -2.40 -7.28
N VAL A 150 -29.02 -3.34 -7.46
CA VAL A 150 -28.24 -3.49 -8.69
C VAL A 150 -28.82 -4.61 -9.53
N ILE A 151 -29.17 -4.32 -10.78
CA ILE A 151 -29.57 -5.33 -11.75
C ILE A 151 -28.33 -5.76 -12.54
N GLY A 152 -27.90 -7.00 -12.32
CA GLY A 152 -26.69 -7.61 -12.86
C GLY A 152 -25.71 -8.00 -11.75
N GLY A 153 -25.38 -9.28 -11.66
CA GLY A 153 -24.45 -9.92 -10.73
C GLY A 153 -23.12 -10.32 -11.36
N GLY A 154 -22.73 -9.64 -12.45
CA GLY A 154 -21.39 -9.72 -13.04
C GLY A 154 -20.36 -8.85 -12.31
N LEU A 155 -19.15 -8.75 -12.87
CA LEU A 155 -18.03 -7.99 -12.30
C LEU A 155 -18.41 -6.55 -11.91
N LEU A 156 -18.90 -5.78 -12.90
CA LEU A 156 -19.31 -4.38 -12.69
C LEU A 156 -20.51 -4.26 -11.74
N GLY A 157 -21.39 -5.25 -11.73
CA GLY A 157 -22.57 -5.23 -10.89
C GLY A 157 -22.23 -5.40 -9.41
N LEU A 158 -21.27 -6.28 -9.12
CA LEU A 158 -20.77 -6.46 -7.76
C LEU A 158 -19.95 -5.26 -7.28
N GLU A 159 -19.25 -4.54 -8.18
CA GLU A 159 -18.64 -3.25 -7.88
C GLU A 159 -19.68 -2.14 -7.64
N ALA A 160 -20.73 -2.07 -8.44
CA ALA A 160 -21.84 -1.13 -8.22
C ALA A 160 -22.54 -1.41 -6.88
N ALA A 161 -22.70 -2.69 -6.50
CA ALA A 161 -23.25 -3.06 -5.19
C ALA A 161 -22.34 -2.62 -4.04
N ASN A 162 -21.02 -2.73 -4.22
CA ASN A 162 -20.05 -2.18 -3.27
C ASN A 162 -20.19 -0.66 -3.13
N ALA A 163 -20.36 0.06 -4.25
CA ALA A 163 -20.58 1.50 -4.23
C ALA A 163 -21.84 1.90 -3.44
N LEU A 164 -22.99 1.25 -3.70
CA LEU A 164 -24.23 1.51 -2.95
C LEU A 164 -24.07 1.22 -1.44
N LYS A 165 -23.33 0.16 -1.09
CA LYS A 165 -23.01 -0.15 0.30
C LYS A 165 -22.13 0.91 0.96
N GLN A 166 -21.13 1.43 0.25
CA GLN A 166 -20.27 2.51 0.76
C GLN A 166 -21.05 3.81 0.99
N LEU A 167 -22.10 4.04 0.18
CA LEU A 167 -23.06 5.12 0.37
C LEU A 167 -24.05 4.88 1.53
N GLY A 168 -23.96 3.74 2.22
CA GLY A 168 -24.77 3.42 3.41
C GLY A 168 -26.13 2.79 3.12
N LEU A 169 -26.38 2.32 1.89
CA LEU A 169 -27.66 1.73 1.50
C LEU A 169 -27.76 0.25 1.85
N GLU A 170 -28.95 -0.18 2.26
CA GLU A 170 -29.36 -1.59 2.24
C GLU A 170 -29.35 -2.07 0.78
N THR A 171 -28.41 -2.93 0.43
CA THR A 171 -28.07 -3.21 -0.97
C THR A 171 -28.48 -4.62 -1.37
N HIS A 172 -29.11 -4.74 -2.53
CA HIS A 172 -29.46 -6.01 -3.16
C HIS A 172 -28.87 -6.12 -4.57
N VAL A 173 -28.51 -7.33 -4.97
CA VAL A 173 -28.10 -7.68 -6.33
C VAL A 173 -29.15 -8.64 -6.90
N VAL A 174 -29.70 -8.28 -8.06
CA VAL A 174 -30.64 -9.10 -8.82
C VAL A 174 -29.93 -9.60 -10.08
N GLU A 175 -29.75 -10.90 -10.20
CA GLU A 175 -29.12 -11.56 -11.33
C GLU A 175 -30.13 -12.48 -12.03
N PHE A 176 -30.20 -12.35 -13.36
CA PHE A 176 -31.09 -13.16 -14.18
C PHE A 176 -30.59 -14.61 -14.26
N ALA A 177 -29.28 -14.81 -14.36
CA ALA A 177 -28.65 -16.12 -14.37
C ALA A 177 -28.77 -16.82 -13.01
N PRO A 178 -28.62 -18.16 -12.97
CA PRO A 178 -28.63 -18.90 -11.71
C PRO A 178 -27.47 -18.55 -10.77
N ASN A 179 -26.39 -17.98 -11.31
CA ASN A 179 -25.12 -17.76 -10.62
C ASN A 179 -24.62 -16.33 -10.82
N LEU A 180 -23.96 -15.79 -9.79
CA LEU A 180 -23.12 -14.60 -9.93
C LEU A 180 -21.92 -14.91 -10.83
N MET A 181 -21.50 -13.93 -11.62
CA MET A 181 -20.37 -14.04 -12.55
C MET A 181 -20.43 -15.31 -13.43
N ALA A 182 -21.61 -15.64 -13.95
CA ALA A 182 -21.87 -16.89 -14.69
C ALA A 182 -20.95 -17.12 -15.91
N VAL A 183 -20.30 -16.08 -16.43
CA VAL A 183 -19.30 -16.19 -17.50
C VAL A 183 -17.95 -16.67 -16.95
N GLN A 184 -17.53 -16.17 -15.79
CA GLN A 184 -16.20 -16.38 -15.22
C GLN A 184 -16.12 -17.55 -14.24
N LEU A 185 -17.19 -17.81 -13.48
CA LEU A 185 -17.20 -18.80 -12.40
C LEU A 185 -18.06 -20.00 -12.76
N ASP A 186 -17.64 -21.17 -12.28
CA ASP A 186 -18.49 -22.35 -12.23
C ASP A 186 -19.43 -22.31 -11.02
N ASN A 187 -20.33 -23.30 -10.94
CA ASN A 187 -21.42 -23.33 -9.96
C ASN A 187 -20.91 -23.25 -8.51
N ASP A 188 -19.87 -24.01 -8.17
CA ASP A 188 -19.35 -24.07 -6.80
C ASP A 188 -18.59 -22.80 -6.42
N GLY A 189 -17.79 -22.25 -7.35
CA GLY A 189 -17.16 -20.95 -7.17
C GLY A 189 -18.19 -19.83 -6.99
N ALA A 190 -19.25 -19.82 -7.80
CA ALA A 190 -20.33 -18.84 -7.69
C ALA A 190 -21.13 -18.98 -6.39
N ALA A 191 -21.40 -20.20 -5.93
CA ALA A 191 -22.06 -20.46 -4.65
C ALA A 191 -21.20 -19.96 -3.47
N MET A 192 -19.88 -20.17 -3.53
CA MET A 192 -18.96 -19.66 -2.53
C MET A 192 -18.93 -18.12 -2.52
N LEU A 193 -18.89 -17.50 -3.70
CA LEU A 193 -18.93 -16.05 -3.85
C LEU A 193 -20.23 -15.47 -3.28
N ARG A 194 -21.38 -16.07 -3.63
CA ARG A 194 -22.70 -15.67 -3.09
C ARG A 194 -22.69 -15.67 -1.57
N LYS A 195 -22.24 -16.77 -0.95
CA LYS A 195 -22.17 -16.90 0.52
C LYS A 195 -21.31 -15.80 1.15
N LYS A 196 -20.18 -15.44 0.53
CA LYS A 196 -19.33 -14.34 1.00
C LYS A 196 -20.02 -12.98 0.89
N ILE A 197 -20.67 -12.71 -0.24
CA ILE A 197 -21.36 -11.44 -0.49
C ILE A 197 -22.55 -11.26 0.48
N GLU A 198 -23.33 -12.32 0.71
CA GLU A 198 -24.42 -12.31 1.69
C GLU A 198 -23.90 -12.10 3.11
N ALA A 199 -22.77 -12.72 3.48
CA ALA A 199 -22.11 -12.49 4.78
C ALA A 199 -21.60 -11.04 4.95
N LEU A 200 -21.41 -10.31 3.85
CA LEU A 200 -21.10 -8.89 3.86
C LEU A 200 -22.35 -8.00 3.91
N GLY A 201 -23.55 -8.57 4.06
CA GLY A 201 -24.80 -7.83 4.20
C GLY A 201 -25.40 -7.33 2.88
N VAL A 202 -25.02 -7.95 1.74
CA VAL A 202 -25.63 -7.67 0.44
C VAL A 202 -26.60 -8.81 0.11
N GLY A 203 -27.87 -8.50 -0.11
CA GLY A 203 -28.86 -9.51 -0.50
C GLY A 203 -28.66 -9.96 -1.94
N VAL A 204 -28.54 -11.26 -2.19
CA VAL A 204 -28.32 -11.79 -3.55
C VAL A 204 -29.54 -12.57 -4.01
N HIS A 205 -30.10 -12.16 -5.15
CA HIS A 205 -31.26 -12.77 -5.78
C HIS A 205 -30.89 -13.26 -7.19
N THR A 206 -30.57 -14.55 -7.32
CA THR A 206 -30.28 -15.18 -8.62
C THR A 206 -31.52 -15.81 -9.23
N SER A 207 -31.48 -16.15 -10.52
CA SER A 207 -32.63 -16.67 -11.28
C SER A 207 -33.84 -15.72 -11.24
N LYS A 208 -33.62 -14.41 -11.09
CA LYS A 208 -34.70 -13.42 -10.99
C LYS A 208 -34.81 -12.60 -12.27
N ALA A 209 -35.88 -12.86 -13.02
CA ALA A 209 -36.24 -12.07 -14.19
C ALA A 209 -37.15 -10.91 -13.80
N THR A 210 -36.65 -9.67 -13.90
CA THR A 210 -37.45 -8.46 -13.66
C THR A 210 -38.38 -8.22 -14.85
N THR A 211 -39.69 -8.13 -14.60
CA THR A 211 -40.73 -7.93 -15.61
C THR A 211 -41.27 -6.51 -15.67
N GLU A 212 -41.20 -5.77 -14.57
CA GLU A 212 -41.63 -4.37 -14.47
C GLU A 212 -40.88 -3.67 -13.33
N ILE A 213 -40.57 -2.38 -13.52
CA ILE A 213 -40.18 -1.44 -12.47
C ILE A 213 -41.29 -0.39 -12.38
N ALA A 214 -41.92 -0.25 -11.22
CA ALA A 214 -43.02 0.68 -11.02
C ALA A 214 -42.74 1.65 -9.86
N ALA A 215 -43.31 2.85 -9.93
CA ALA A 215 -43.26 3.80 -8.81
C ALA A 215 -44.23 3.35 -7.70
N ALA A 216 -43.76 3.35 -6.45
CA ALA A 216 -44.56 2.96 -5.29
C ALA A 216 -44.13 3.70 -4.03
N GLY A 217 -45.06 4.35 -3.32
CA GLY A 217 -44.84 4.87 -1.96
C GLY A 217 -43.71 5.89 -1.79
N GLY A 218 -43.33 6.62 -2.85
CA GLY A 218 -42.19 7.55 -2.83
C GLY A 218 -40.86 6.94 -3.27
N GLY A 219 -40.82 5.64 -3.61
CA GLY A 219 -39.69 4.93 -4.20
C GLY A 219 -40.11 4.07 -5.40
N LEU A 220 -39.44 2.93 -5.59
CA LEU A 220 -39.62 1.99 -6.69
C LEU A 220 -39.96 0.58 -6.17
N VAL A 221 -40.62 -0.21 -7.01
CA VAL A 221 -40.83 -1.64 -6.79
C VAL A 221 -40.45 -2.41 -8.05
N LEU A 222 -39.59 -3.41 -7.90
CA LEU A 222 -39.28 -4.37 -8.95
C LEU A 222 -40.27 -5.53 -8.84
N ARG A 223 -40.91 -5.90 -9.95
CA ARG A 223 -41.73 -7.12 -10.04
C ARG A 223 -40.96 -8.18 -10.82
N PHE A 224 -41.02 -9.42 -10.34
CA PHE A 224 -40.35 -10.55 -10.97
C PHE A 224 -41.34 -11.49 -11.66
N ALA A 225 -40.83 -12.28 -12.61
CA ALA A 225 -41.63 -13.22 -13.39
C ALA A 225 -42.29 -14.34 -12.55
N ASP A 226 -41.74 -14.63 -11.36
CA ASP A 226 -42.29 -15.60 -10.41
C ASP A 226 -43.35 -15.02 -9.47
N GLY A 227 -43.69 -13.73 -9.63
CA GLY A 227 -44.72 -13.02 -8.86
C GLY A 227 -44.20 -12.35 -7.59
N GLU A 228 -42.93 -12.57 -7.20
CA GLU A 228 -42.31 -11.85 -6.09
C GLU A 228 -42.04 -10.38 -6.44
N GLN A 229 -41.87 -9.56 -5.41
CA GLN A 229 -41.61 -8.12 -5.54
C GLN A 229 -40.51 -7.68 -4.58
N LEU A 230 -39.73 -6.67 -4.99
CA LEU A 230 -38.66 -6.08 -4.19
C LEU A 230 -38.78 -4.55 -4.20
N GLU A 231 -39.03 -3.96 -3.03
CA GLU A 231 -39.06 -2.52 -2.83
C GLU A 231 -37.64 -1.93 -2.77
N THR A 232 -37.43 -0.79 -3.41
CA THR A 232 -36.16 -0.07 -3.41
C THR A 232 -36.36 1.43 -3.62
N ASP A 233 -35.38 2.25 -3.24
CA ASP A 233 -35.43 3.69 -3.49
C ASP A 233 -34.67 4.06 -4.77
N MET A 234 -33.80 3.16 -5.25
CA MET A 234 -33.05 3.34 -6.50
C MET A 234 -32.61 2.03 -7.13
N VAL A 235 -32.47 2.05 -8.45
CA VAL A 235 -31.98 0.93 -9.27
C VAL A 235 -30.73 1.36 -10.02
N VAL A 236 -29.69 0.53 -10.00
CA VAL A 236 -28.49 0.70 -10.83
C VAL A 236 -28.40 -0.47 -11.81
N PHE A 237 -28.41 -0.17 -13.10
CA PHE A 237 -28.25 -1.17 -14.15
C PHE A 237 -26.77 -1.46 -14.42
N SER A 238 -26.40 -2.73 -14.31
CA SER A 238 -25.10 -3.28 -14.65
C SER A 238 -25.24 -4.66 -15.31
N ALA A 239 -26.16 -4.78 -16.27
CA ALA A 239 -26.46 -6.02 -16.99
C ALA A 239 -25.49 -6.33 -18.16
N GLY A 240 -24.29 -5.74 -18.13
CA GLY A 240 -23.28 -5.83 -19.18
C GLY A 240 -23.13 -4.55 -19.99
N ILE A 241 -22.24 -4.60 -20.99
CA ILE A 241 -21.92 -3.48 -21.89
C ILE A 241 -22.14 -3.88 -23.35
N ARG A 242 -22.26 -2.87 -24.22
CA ARG A 242 -22.33 -3.03 -25.68
C ARG A 242 -21.34 -2.09 -26.36
N PRO A 243 -20.64 -2.55 -27.43
CA PRO A 243 -19.76 -1.68 -28.22
C PRO A 243 -20.49 -0.41 -28.66
N GLN A 244 -19.83 0.75 -28.53
CA GLN A 244 -20.36 2.01 -29.04
C GLN A 244 -20.06 2.12 -30.54
N ASP A 245 -20.88 1.42 -31.34
CA ASP A 245 -20.68 1.26 -32.79
C ASP A 245 -21.58 2.15 -33.66
N ALA A 246 -22.39 3.02 -33.05
CA ALA A 246 -23.41 3.81 -33.73
C ALA A 246 -22.84 4.67 -34.88
N LEU A 247 -21.69 5.32 -34.66
CA LEU A 247 -20.99 6.13 -35.66
C LEU A 247 -20.49 5.31 -36.84
N ALA A 248 -19.94 4.13 -36.57
CA ALA A 248 -19.44 3.22 -37.60
C ALA A 248 -20.60 2.63 -38.42
N ARG A 249 -21.71 2.30 -37.76
CA ARG A 249 -22.92 1.79 -38.39
C ARG A 249 -23.55 2.82 -39.33
N SER A 250 -23.72 4.07 -38.87
CA SER A 250 -24.32 5.13 -39.69
C SER A 250 -23.42 5.59 -40.84
N SER A 251 -22.10 5.39 -40.74
CA SER A 251 -21.13 5.67 -41.80
C SER A 251 -20.83 4.47 -42.72
N GLY A 252 -21.56 3.36 -42.57
CA GLY A 252 -21.43 2.21 -43.46
C GLY A 252 -20.11 1.44 -43.32
N LEU A 253 -19.44 1.51 -42.17
CA LEU A 253 -18.34 0.61 -41.83
C LEU A 253 -18.89 -0.80 -41.53
N ALA A 254 -18.08 -1.82 -41.76
CA ALA A 254 -18.46 -3.20 -41.43
C ALA A 254 -18.67 -3.37 -39.92
N ILE A 255 -19.82 -3.93 -39.54
CA ILE A 255 -20.21 -4.19 -38.15
C ILE A 255 -20.48 -5.68 -37.96
N GLY A 256 -20.14 -6.23 -36.80
CA GLY A 256 -20.46 -7.61 -36.46
C GLY A 256 -21.96 -7.86 -36.29
N GLU A 257 -22.37 -9.13 -36.42
CA GLU A 257 -23.77 -9.53 -36.25
C GLU A 257 -24.37 -9.13 -34.89
N ARG A 258 -23.54 -9.10 -33.84
CA ARG A 258 -23.93 -8.70 -32.47
C ARG A 258 -23.42 -7.31 -32.07
N GLY A 259 -23.03 -6.50 -33.04
CA GLY A 259 -22.39 -5.20 -32.86
C GLY A 259 -20.86 -5.27 -32.79
N GLY A 260 -20.25 -4.09 -32.70
CA GLY A 260 -18.80 -3.88 -32.73
C GLY A 260 -18.26 -3.62 -34.14
N ILE A 261 -17.27 -2.75 -34.22
CA ILE A 261 -16.66 -2.27 -35.47
C ILE A 261 -15.67 -3.33 -35.94
N GLY A 262 -15.92 -3.94 -37.09
CA GLY A 262 -15.05 -4.97 -37.65
C GLY A 262 -13.66 -4.43 -37.94
N ILE A 263 -12.63 -5.07 -37.38
CA ILE A 263 -11.23 -4.74 -37.61
C ILE A 263 -10.40 -5.94 -38.05
N ASP A 264 -9.33 -5.68 -38.79
CA ASP A 264 -8.27 -6.64 -39.08
C ASP A 264 -7.19 -6.66 -37.98
N ASP A 265 -6.13 -7.45 -38.21
CA ASP A 265 -4.99 -7.59 -37.29
C ASP A 265 -4.19 -6.29 -37.10
N ARG A 266 -4.37 -5.28 -37.96
CA ARG A 266 -3.75 -3.96 -37.85
C ARG A 266 -4.67 -2.93 -37.22
N CYS A 267 -5.81 -3.38 -36.67
CA CYS A 267 -6.89 -2.53 -36.15
C CYS A 267 -7.53 -1.63 -37.21
N GLN A 268 -7.36 -1.93 -38.51
CA GLN A 268 -7.99 -1.20 -39.61
C GLN A 268 -9.40 -1.71 -39.82
N THR A 269 -10.33 -0.80 -40.12
CA THR A 269 -11.72 -1.15 -40.42
C THR A 269 -11.89 -1.52 -41.90
N SER A 270 -13.13 -1.70 -42.37
CA SER A 270 -13.42 -1.83 -43.81
C SER A 270 -13.03 -0.61 -44.65
N ASP A 271 -12.70 0.52 -44.01
CA ASP A 271 -12.08 1.69 -44.64
C ASP A 271 -10.59 1.76 -44.25
N PRO A 272 -9.66 1.79 -45.22
CA PRO A 272 -8.21 1.79 -44.93
C PRO A 272 -7.71 3.05 -44.22
N ASP A 273 -8.49 4.14 -44.24
CA ASP A 273 -8.17 5.39 -43.55
C ASP A 273 -8.81 5.49 -42.16
N VAL A 274 -9.59 4.48 -41.74
CA VAL A 274 -10.25 4.43 -40.43
C VAL A 274 -9.79 3.21 -39.62
N LEU A 275 -9.32 3.45 -38.40
CA LEU A 275 -8.99 2.42 -37.41
C LEU A 275 -10.01 2.40 -36.27
N ALA A 276 -10.14 1.26 -35.57
CA ALA A 276 -10.92 1.18 -34.34
C ALA A 276 -10.18 0.38 -33.26
N ILE A 277 -10.21 0.87 -32.02
CA ILE A 277 -9.45 0.31 -30.89
C ILE A 277 -10.27 0.29 -29.60
N GLY A 278 -9.99 -0.68 -28.72
CA GLY A 278 -10.68 -0.83 -27.44
C GLY A 278 -12.01 -1.56 -27.55
N GLU A 279 -12.92 -1.31 -26.60
CA GLU A 279 -14.18 -2.08 -26.47
C GLU A 279 -15.16 -1.93 -27.65
N CYS A 280 -14.98 -0.89 -28.50
CA CYS A 280 -15.81 -0.72 -29.70
C CYS A 280 -15.38 -1.66 -30.84
N ALA A 281 -14.15 -2.19 -30.81
CA ALA A 281 -13.57 -2.98 -31.88
C ALA A 281 -13.95 -4.46 -31.78
N LEU A 282 -14.18 -5.07 -32.95
CA LEU A 282 -14.51 -6.48 -33.14
C LEU A 282 -13.42 -7.13 -33.99
N TRP A 283 -12.60 -7.95 -33.36
CA TRP A 283 -11.51 -8.67 -34.02
C TRP A 283 -11.82 -10.17 -34.07
N GLU A 284 -11.79 -10.78 -35.26
CA GLU A 284 -12.17 -12.18 -35.50
C GLU A 284 -13.50 -12.60 -34.82
N GLY A 285 -14.50 -11.71 -34.87
CA GLY A 285 -15.81 -11.96 -34.24
C GLY A 285 -15.82 -11.88 -32.70
N LYS A 286 -14.73 -11.42 -32.08
CA LYS A 286 -14.58 -11.28 -30.62
C LYS A 286 -14.47 -9.81 -30.21
N ILE A 287 -15.12 -9.48 -29.10
CA ILE A 287 -15.06 -8.18 -28.43
C ILE A 287 -14.35 -8.38 -27.09
N PHE A 288 -13.45 -7.47 -26.75
CA PHE A 288 -12.67 -7.52 -25.53
C PHE A 288 -13.13 -6.44 -24.55
N GLY A 289 -13.81 -6.84 -23.47
CA GLY A 289 -14.29 -5.95 -22.40
C GLY A 289 -13.26 -5.71 -21.29
N LEU A 290 -11.97 -5.59 -21.64
CA LEU A 290 -10.86 -5.39 -20.71
C LEU A 290 -9.93 -4.30 -21.23
N VAL A 291 -9.27 -3.58 -20.32
CA VAL A 291 -8.36 -2.48 -20.67
C VAL A 291 -7.11 -2.96 -21.41
N ALA A 292 -6.52 -4.09 -21.00
CA ALA A 292 -5.26 -4.58 -21.56
C ALA A 292 -5.33 -4.92 -23.06
N PRO A 293 -6.35 -5.65 -23.56
CA PRO A 293 -6.58 -5.81 -24.99
C PRO A 293 -6.70 -4.46 -25.73
N GLY A 294 -7.41 -3.49 -25.14
CA GLY A 294 -7.53 -2.15 -25.71
C GLY A 294 -6.19 -1.42 -25.84
N TYR A 295 -5.30 -1.52 -24.85
CA TYR A 295 -3.94 -0.98 -24.92
C TYR A 295 -3.08 -1.69 -25.97
N GLN A 296 -3.26 -2.99 -26.17
CA GLN A 296 -2.58 -3.71 -27.26
C GLN A 296 -3.06 -3.20 -28.63
N MET A 297 -4.36 -3.04 -28.81
CA MET A 297 -4.95 -2.44 -30.03
C MET A 297 -4.43 -1.01 -30.26
N ALA A 298 -4.34 -0.18 -29.21
CA ALA A 298 -3.77 1.17 -29.28
C ALA A 298 -2.32 1.16 -29.81
N ARG A 299 -1.46 0.28 -29.28
CA ARG A 299 -0.08 0.12 -29.75
C ARG A 299 -0.01 -0.31 -31.21
N VAL A 300 -0.88 -1.24 -31.62
CA VAL A 300 -0.95 -1.75 -33.01
C VAL A 300 -1.42 -0.63 -33.95
N ALA A 301 -2.46 0.11 -33.59
CA ALA A 301 -2.95 1.24 -34.39
C ALA A 301 -1.90 2.35 -34.54
N ALA A 302 -1.18 2.69 -33.46
CA ALA A 302 -0.11 3.68 -33.53
C ALA A 302 1.08 3.18 -34.38
N ALA A 303 1.44 1.91 -34.27
CA ALA A 303 2.45 1.27 -35.12
C ALA A 303 2.04 1.30 -36.60
N ALA A 304 0.78 0.99 -36.91
CA ALA A 304 0.25 1.06 -38.28
C ALA A 304 0.33 2.47 -38.86
N LEU A 305 0.01 3.51 -38.07
CA LEU A 305 0.14 4.91 -38.49
C LEU A 305 1.59 5.36 -38.68
N ALA A 306 2.55 4.72 -38.01
CA ALA A 306 3.98 4.93 -38.18
C ALA A 306 4.60 4.12 -39.34
N GLY A 307 3.83 3.24 -39.99
CA GLY A 307 4.33 2.34 -41.04
C GLY A 307 5.11 1.14 -40.50
N GLU A 308 4.93 0.79 -39.23
CA GLU A 308 5.57 -0.36 -38.59
C GLU A 308 4.75 -1.65 -38.80
N GLU A 309 5.43 -2.78 -38.96
CA GLU A 309 4.82 -4.10 -39.08
C GLU A 309 4.50 -4.68 -37.69
N LYS A 310 3.26 -4.46 -37.22
CA LYS A 310 2.77 -5.02 -35.95
C LYS A 310 1.31 -5.45 -36.07
N THR A 311 0.97 -6.58 -35.45
CA THR A 311 -0.38 -7.16 -35.49
C THR A 311 -0.94 -7.44 -34.11
N PHE A 312 -2.27 -7.36 -33.99
CA PHE A 312 -3.05 -7.81 -32.85
C PHE A 312 -3.44 -9.27 -33.08
N ALA A 313 -3.04 -10.15 -32.16
CA ALA A 313 -3.24 -11.60 -32.26
C ALA A 313 -4.29 -12.11 -31.25
N GLY A 314 -5.20 -11.23 -30.81
CA GLY A 314 -6.11 -11.49 -29.70
C GLY A 314 -5.47 -11.23 -28.34
N ALA A 315 -6.23 -11.52 -27.28
CA ALA A 315 -5.80 -11.27 -25.91
C ALA A 315 -6.36 -12.29 -24.91
N ASP A 316 -5.61 -12.50 -23.83
CA ASP A 316 -6.03 -13.31 -22.69
C ASP A 316 -7.14 -12.61 -21.90
N MET A 317 -8.15 -13.40 -21.52
CA MET A 317 -9.34 -12.92 -20.80
C MET A 317 -9.27 -13.25 -19.30
N SER A 318 -8.10 -13.68 -18.81
CA SER A 318 -7.93 -13.96 -17.38
C SER A 318 -8.11 -12.70 -16.57
N THR A 319 -8.83 -12.84 -15.45
CA THR A 319 -9.18 -11.73 -14.57
C THR A 319 -8.91 -12.12 -13.13
N LYS A 320 -8.35 -11.19 -12.36
CA LYS A 320 -8.27 -11.24 -10.90
C LYS A 320 -8.74 -9.90 -10.36
N LEU A 321 -9.79 -9.94 -9.55
CA LEU A 321 -10.49 -8.77 -9.04
C LEU A 321 -10.82 -8.96 -7.57
N LYS A 322 -11.05 -7.85 -6.88
CA LYS A 322 -11.42 -7.83 -5.47
C LYS A 322 -12.81 -7.24 -5.29
N LEU A 323 -13.82 -8.10 -5.39
CA LEU A 323 -15.23 -7.70 -5.39
C LEU A 323 -15.73 -7.63 -3.95
N LEU A 324 -16.16 -6.45 -3.47
CA LEU A 324 -16.61 -6.26 -2.07
C LEU A 324 -15.56 -6.70 -1.02
N GLY A 325 -14.27 -6.65 -1.38
CA GLY A 325 -13.19 -7.13 -0.51
C GLY A 325 -12.89 -8.63 -0.61
N VAL A 326 -13.61 -9.38 -1.46
CA VAL A 326 -13.41 -10.81 -1.74
C VAL A 326 -12.51 -10.98 -2.95
N ASP A 327 -11.42 -11.74 -2.80
CA ASP A 327 -10.57 -12.11 -3.94
C ASP A 327 -11.28 -13.12 -4.85
N VAL A 328 -11.40 -12.78 -6.13
CA VAL A 328 -11.96 -13.66 -7.17
C VAL A 328 -11.04 -13.64 -8.37
N ALA A 329 -10.72 -14.82 -8.90
CA ALA A 329 -9.96 -14.95 -10.13
C ALA A 329 -10.49 -16.08 -11.03
N SER A 330 -10.42 -15.86 -12.33
CA SER A 330 -10.76 -16.83 -13.37
C SER A 330 -9.79 -16.69 -14.53
N PHE A 331 -9.30 -17.82 -15.06
CA PHE A 331 -8.32 -17.83 -16.14
C PHE A 331 -8.54 -19.03 -17.06
N GLY A 332 -8.20 -18.84 -18.33
CA GLY A 332 -8.30 -19.87 -19.38
C GLY A 332 -9.67 -20.55 -19.46
N ASP A 333 -9.66 -21.87 -19.67
CA ASP A 333 -10.83 -22.73 -19.69
C ASP A 333 -11.31 -23.09 -18.27
N ALA A 334 -11.74 -22.09 -17.52
CA ALA A 334 -12.25 -22.23 -16.15
C ALA A 334 -13.42 -23.23 -16.02
N HIS A 335 -14.20 -23.38 -17.09
CA HIS A 335 -15.38 -24.26 -17.14
C HIS A 335 -15.06 -25.69 -17.58
N GLY A 336 -13.86 -25.97 -18.10
CA GLY A 336 -13.49 -27.28 -18.63
C GLY A 336 -14.26 -27.67 -19.90
N ARG A 337 -14.45 -26.72 -20.81
CA ARG A 337 -15.09 -26.93 -22.12
C ARG A 337 -14.23 -27.73 -23.09
N THR A 338 -12.92 -27.76 -22.88
CA THR A 338 -11.97 -28.53 -23.68
C THR A 338 -12.32 -30.02 -23.57
N PRO A 339 -12.56 -30.72 -24.71
CA PRO A 339 -12.93 -32.13 -24.68
C PRO A 339 -11.92 -32.99 -23.93
N GLY A 340 -12.40 -33.79 -22.98
CA GLY A 340 -11.56 -34.68 -22.16
C GLY A 340 -10.75 -33.98 -21.06
N ALA A 341 -10.98 -32.69 -20.80
CA ALA A 341 -10.34 -32.00 -19.69
C ALA A 341 -10.70 -32.63 -18.33
N LEU A 342 -9.74 -32.63 -17.42
CA LEU A 342 -9.88 -33.07 -16.03
C LEU A 342 -9.91 -31.84 -15.12
N SER A 343 -10.53 -31.94 -13.94
CA SER A 343 -10.56 -30.83 -12.98
C SER A 343 -10.28 -31.29 -11.56
N TYR A 344 -9.49 -30.51 -10.83
CA TYR A 344 -9.25 -30.68 -9.40
C TYR A 344 -9.89 -29.52 -8.65
N GLN A 345 -10.53 -29.82 -7.52
CA GLN A 345 -11.28 -28.82 -6.75
C GLN A 345 -10.97 -28.97 -5.26
N TRP A 346 -10.85 -27.82 -4.58
CA TRP A 346 -10.64 -27.75 -3.14
C TRP A 346 -11.52 -26.67 -2.53
N THR A 347 -12.21 -27.02 -1.44
CA THR A 347 -13.12 -26.12 -0.73
C THR A 347 -12.80 -26.09 0.76
N HIS A 348 -12.57 -24.90 1.31
CA HIS A 348 -12.43 -24.67 2.75
C HIS A 348 -13.67 -23.95 3.28
N GLY A 349 -14.68 -24.69 3.73
CA GLY A 349 -15.98 -24.15 4.16
C GLY A 349 -15.92 -23.01 5.19
N PRO A 350 -15.20 -23.16 6.33
CA PRO A 350 -15.12 -22.11 7.36
C PRO A 350 -14.46 -20.79 6.91
N GLN A 351 -13.37 -20.86 6.14
CA GLN A 351 -12.70 -19.69 5.56
C GLN A 351 -13.38 -19.19 4.27
N GLN A 352 -14.38 -19.94 3.79
CA GLN A 352 -15.13 -19.70 2.57
C GLN A 352 -14.21 -19.62 1.33
N ILE A 353 -13.24 -20.53 1.22
CA ILE A 353 -12.32 -20.58 0.09
C ILE A 353 -12.78 -21.66 -0.89
N TYR A 354 -12.76 -21.36 -2.18
CA TYR A 354 -12.94 -22.31 -3.27
C TYR A 354 -11.81 -22.14 -4.28
N LYS A 355 -11.18 -23.25 -4.67
CA LYS A 355 -10.13 -23.26 -5.70
C LYS A 355 -10.37 -24.43 -6.64
N LYS A 356 -10.23 -24.18 -7.94
CA LYS A 356 -10.31 -25.19 -9.00
C LYS A 356 -9.25 -24.91 -10.05
N ILE A 357 -8.66 -25.99 -10.55
CA ILE A 357 -7.85 -25.99 -11.76
C ILE A 357 -8.42 -26.99 -12.77
N VAL A 358 -8.28 -26.67 -14.04
CA VAL A 358 -8.67 -27.49 -15.18
C VAL A 358 -7.40 -27.85 -15.95
N VAL A 359 -7.19 -29.13 -16.22
CA VAL A 359 -6.00 -29.65 -16.87
C VAL A 359 -6.35 -30.49 -18.10
N SER A 360 -5.40 -30.69 -18.99
CA SER A 360 -5.53 -31.55 -20.17
C SER A 360 -5.82 -33.01 -19.81
N HIS A 361 -6.36 -33.77 -20.77
CA HIS A 361 -6.71 -35.19 -20.57
C HIS A 361 -5.54 -36.06 -20.08
N ASP A 362 -4.30 -35.68 -20.42
CA ASP A 362 -3.06 -36.37 -20.02
C ASP A 362 -2.45 -35.83 -18.72
N GLY A 363 -3.09 -34.84 -18.08
CA GLY A 363 -2.67 -34.23 -16.82
C GLY A 363 -1.43 -33.35 -16.91
N LYS A 364 -0.92 -33.02 -18.11
CA LYS A 364 0.36 -32.32 -18.28
C LYS A 364 0.27 -30.81 -18.42
N THR A 365 -0.86 -30.29 -18.90
CA THR A 365 -1.04 -28.88 -19.23
C THR A 365 -2.16 -28.27 -18.41
N LEU A 366 -1.92 -27.10 -17.85
CA LEU A 366 -2.96 -26.31 -17.20
C LEU A 366 -3.78 -25.57 -18.27
N LEU A 367 -5.09 -25.79 -18.29
CA LEU A 367 -6.00 -25.18 -19.26
C LEU A 367 -6.74 -23.97 -18.70
N GLY A 368 -6.96 -23.92 -17.38
CA GLY A 368 -7.66 -22.83 -16.73
C GLY A 368 -7.93 -23.07 -15.24
N GLY A 369 -8.71 -22.20 -14.62
CA GLY A 369 -9.09 -22.35 -13.21
C GLY A 369 -9.94 -21.22 -12.65
N VAL A 370 -10.44 -21.47 -11.43
CA VAL A 370 -11.31 -20.57 -10.65
C VAL A 370 -10.79 -20.48 -9.23
N LEU A 371 -10.60 -19.29 -8.70
CA LEU A 371 -10.18 -19.04 -7.31
C LEU A 371 -11.14 -18.04 -6.67
N VAL A 372 -11.74 -18.38 -5.54
CA VAL A 372 -12.68 -17.54 -4.79
C VAL A 372 -12.31 -17.54 -3.31
N GLY A 373 -12.23 -16.36 -2.71
CA GLY A 373 -11.89 -16.15 -1.30
C GLY A 373 -10.39 -16.07 -1.02
N ASP A 374 -9.58 -16.80 -1.79
CA ASP A 374 -8.12 -16.71 -1.80
C ASP A 374 -7.61 -16.95 -3.22
N ALA A 375 -6.99 -15.92 -3.80
CA ALA A 375 -6.39 -15.96 -5.14
C ALA A 375 -4.87 -15.72 -5.09
N SER A 376 -4.21 -16.15 -4.01
CA SER A 376 -2.75 -16.00 -3.84
C SER A 376 -1.96 -16.76 -4.91
N GLU A 377 -2.42 -17.93 -5.34
CA GLU A 377 -1.75 -18.74 -6.37
C GLU A 377 -2.06 -18.29 -7.81
N TYR A 378 -2.94 -17.30 -8.02
CA TYR A 378 -3.34 -16.83 -9.35
C TYR A 378 -2.15 -16.51 -10.25
N ALA A 379 -1.18 -15.75 -9.73
CA ALA A 379 -0.03 -15.31 -10.53
C ALA A 379 0.75 -16.52 -11.06
N THR A 380 1.05 -17.51 -10.21
CA THR A 380 1.74 -18.73 -10.60
C THR A 380 0.93 -19.55 -11.61
N LEU A 381 -0.35 -19.79 -11.31
CA LEU A 381 -1.23 -20.63 -12.15
C LEU A 381 -1.43 -20.03 -13.54
N VAL A 382 -1.68 -18.72 -13.64
CA VAL A 382 -1.79 -18.04 -14.94
C VAL A 382 -0.50 -18.15 -15.74
N GLN A 383 0.67 -18.02 -15.11
CA GLN A 383 1.94 -18.20 -15.83
C GLN A 383 2.14 -19.64 -16.31
N MET A 384 1.75 -20.64 -15.50
CA MET A 384 1.83 -22.04 -15.91
C MET A 384 0.97 -22.31 -17.14
N MET A 385 -0.25 -21.75 -17.17
CA MET A 385 -1.15 -21.87 -18.32
C MET A 385 -0.62 -21.13 -19.55
N LEU A 386 -0.30 -19.83 -19.43
CA LEU A 386 0.09 -18.99 -20.57
C LEU A 386 1.39 -19.46 -21.24
N ASN A 387 2.31 -20.05 -20.47
CA ASN A 387 3.60 -20.49 -21.00
C ASN A 387 3.68 -22.01 -21.22
N GLY A 388 2.57 -22.75 -21.08
CA GLY A 388 2.54 -24.20 -21.25
C GLY A 388 3.52 -24.95 -20.35
N ILE A 389 3.69 -24.48 -19.10
CA ILE A 389 4.64 -25.08 -18.15
C ILE A 389 4.10 -26.44 -17.72
N ALA A 390 4.96 -27.46 -17.77
CA ALA A 390 4.61 -28.81 -17.37
C ALA A 390 4.12 -28.85 -15.91
N LEU A 391 2.99 -29.51 -15.69
CA LEU A 391 2.41 -29.70 -14.37
C LEU A 391 3.21 -30.71 -13.51
N PRO A 392 3.19 -30.58 -12.18
CA PRO A 392 3.73 -31.60 -11.28
C PRO A 392 2.95 -32.92 -11.43
N LYS A 393 3.52 -34.03 -10.94
CA LYS A 393 2.86 -35.35 -10.96
C LYS A 393 1.48 -35.36 -10.30
N GLU A 394 1.28 -34.50 -9.30
CA GLU A 394 0.02 -34.33 -8.55
C GLU A 394 -0.44 -32.86 -8.71
N PRO A 395 -1.15 -32.50 -9.80
CA PRO A 395 -1.57 -31.13 -10.08
C PRO A 395 -2.41 -30.48 -8.97
N GLU A 396 -3.19 -31.25 -8.21
CA GLU A 396 -4.01 -30.79 -7.09
C GLU A 396 -3.20 -30.06 -6.01
N THR A 397 -1.92 -30.41 -5.85
CA THR A 397 -1.03 -29.78 -4.86
C THR A 397 -0.85 -28.27 -5.09
N LEU A 398 -1.10 -27.80 -6.32
CA LEU A 398 -1.03 -26.38 -6.68
C LEU A 398 -2.14 -25.54 -6.02
N ILE A 399 -3.27 -26.15 -5.66
CA ILE A 399 -4.43 -25.46 -5.05
C ILE A 399 -4.71 -25.87 -3.60
N LEU A 400 -4.12 -26.95 -3.12
CA LEU A 400 -4.23 -27.39 -1.72
C LEU A 400 -3.42 -26.49 -0.78
N PRO A 401 -3.82 -26.27 0.48
CA PRO A 401 -3.01 -25.53 1.45
C PRO A 401 -1.65 -26.22 1.65
N ALA A 402 -0.59 -25.43 1.88
CA ALA A 402 0.74 -26.00 2.07
C ALA A 402 0.72 -26.92 3.31
N SER A 403 1.02 -28.20 3.13
CA SER A 403 1.31 -29.09 4.23
C SER A 403 2.69 -28.74 4.78
N SER A 404 2.84 -28.77 6.10
CA SER A 404 4.12 -28.63 6.78
C SER A 404 5.14 -29.60 6.17
N GLY A 405 6.22 -29.07 5.56
CA GLY A 405 7.29 -29.85 4.92
C GLY A 405 7.17 -30.04 3.40
N SER A 406 6.14 -29.48 2.74
CA SER A 406 6.06 -29.51 1.26
C SER A 406 7.01 -28.49 0.61
N ALA A 407 7.62 -28.88 -0.52
CA ALA A 407 8.48 -28.00 -1.31
C ALA A 407 7.71 -26.73 -1.75
N PRO A 408 8.39 -25.58 -1.97
CA PRO A 408 7.74 -24.35 -2.38
C PRO A 408 6.88 -24.57 -3.63
N LYS A 409 5.60 -24.17 -3.57
CA LYS A 409 4.65 -24.29 -4.69
C LYS A 409 4.99 -23.44 -5.91
N ALA A 410 5.96 -22.53 -5.80
CA ALA A 410 6.25 -21.53 -6.83
C ALA A 410 7.37 -21.99 -7.76
N LEU A 411 7.14 -21.85 -9.08
CA LEU A 411 8.23 -21.76 -10.04
C LEU A 411 9.11 -20.57 -9.68
N GLY A 412 10.42 -20.79 -9.52
CA GLY A 412 11.37 -19.70 -9.39
C GLY A 412 11.37 -18.84 -10.65
N VAL A 413 11.56 -17.52 -10.51
CA VAL A 413 11.66 -16.56 -11.63
C VAL A 413 12.71 -16.96 -12.68
N ALA A 414 13.69 -17.76 -12.31
CA ALA A 414 14.68 -18.35 -13.20
C ALA A 414 14.05 -19.23 -14.32
N ALA A 415 12.96 -19.95 -14.02
CA ALA A 415 12.34 -20.90 -14.94
C ALA A 415 11.34 -20.25 -15.94
N LEU A 416 11.04 -18.96 -15.77
CA LEU A 416 10.15 -18.24 -16.69
C LEU A 416 10.88 -17.86 -17.99
N PRO A 417 10.28 -18.05 -19.18
CA PRO A 417 10.85 -17.53 -20.44
C PRO A 417 10.82 -16.00 -20.49
N GLU A 418 11.64 -15.37 -21.34
CA GLU A 418 11.63 -13.90 -21.50
C GLU A 418 10.25 -13.36 -21.94
N SER A 419 9.53 -14.12 -22.77
CA SER A 419 8.17 -13.76 -23.19
C SER A 419 7.11 -13.87 -22.09
N ALA A 420 7.44 -14.39 -20.91
CA ALA A 420 6.47 -14.59 -19.83
C ALA A 420 5.87 -13.25 -19.38
N GLN A 421 4.54 -13.12 -19.48
CA GLN A 421 3.85 -11.88 -19.14
C GLN A 421 3.76 -11.68 -17.62
N ILE A 422 4.52 -10.74 -17.06
CA ILE A 422 4.58 -10.48 -15.62
C ILE A 422 3.50 -9.49 -15.17
N CYS A 423 3.22 -8.45 -15.96
CA CYS A 423 2.15 -7.48 -15.69
C CYS A 423 1.09 -7.50 -16.80
N SER A 424 -0.11 -7.97 -16.49
CA SER A 424 -1.21 -8.01 -17.47
C SER A 424 -1.77 -6.62 -17.82
N CYS A 425 -1.86 -5.70 -16.85
CA CYS A 425 -2.43 -4.36 -17.07
C CYS A 425 -1.66 -3.54 -18.12
N HIS A 426 -0.33 -3.64 -18.10
CA HIS A 426 0.57 -2.87 -18.95
C HIS A 426 1.30 -3.73 -19.99
N ASN A 427 0.95 -5.02 -20.06
CA ASN A 427 1.55 -6.01 -20.96
C ASN A 427 3.09 -6.09 -20.85
N VAL A 428 3.62 -6.07 -19.63
CA VAL A 428 5.06 -6.12 -19.37
C VAL A 428 5.49 -7.57 -19.17
N SER A 429 6.42 -8.04 -20.00
CA SER A 429 7.03 -9.36 -19.93
C SER A 429 8.23 -9.41 -18.98
N LYS A 430 8.72 -10.62 -18.70
CA LYS A 430 9.99 -10.84 -17.99
C LYS A 430 11.12 -10.15 -18.76
N GLY A 431 11.14 -10.31 -20.09
CA GLY A 431 12.12 -9.69 -20.98
C GLY A 431 12.14 -8.17 -20.86
N ASP A 432 10.97 -7.52 -20.81
CA ASP A 432 10.88 -6.06 -20.64
C ASP A 432 11.47 -5.59 -19.30
N ILE A 433 11.20 -6.33 -18.21
CA ILE A 433 11.79 -6.05 -16.89
C ILE A 433 13.29 -6.30 -16.93
N CYS A 434 13.73 -7.40 -17.53
CA CYS A 434 15.15 -7.72 -17.67
C CYS A 434 15.88 -6.65 -18.51
N GLN A 435 15.26 -6.16 -19.57
CA GLN A 435 15.79 -5.09 -20.42
C GLN A 435 15.84 -3.76 -19.66
N ALA A 436 14.80 -3.43 -18.90
CA ALA A 436 14.78 -2.25 -18.03
C ALA A 436 15.90 -2.28 -16.99
N VAL A 437 16.13 -3.44 -16.37
CA VAL A 437 17.28 -3.65 -15.47
C VAL A 437 18.60 -3.47 -16.22
N SER A 438 18.72 -4.06 -17.41
CA SER A 438 19.90 -3.92 -18.28
C SER A 438 20.16 -2.47 -18.70
N ALA A 439 19.11 -1.66 -18.79
CA ALA A 439 19.14 -0.24 -19.10
C ALA A 439 19.38 0.64 -17.85
N GLY A 440 19.59 0.05 -16.67
CA GLY A 440 19.98 0.76 -15.44
C GLY A 440 18.91 0.85 -14.35
N ALA A 441 17.74 0.21 -14.50
CA ALA A 441 16.72 0.21 -13.45
C ALA A 441 17.10 -0.77 -12.31
N THR A 442 17.51 -0.24 -11.16
CA THR A 442 18.03 -1.04 -10.03
C THR A 442 17.08 -1.20 -8.85
N ASP A 443 15.92 -0.53 -8.87
CA ASP A 443 14.90 -0.63 -7.84
C ASP A 443 13.47 -0.68 -8.40
N ILE A 444 12.51 -1.04 -7.54
CA ILE A 444 11.12 -1.22 -7.95
C ILE A 444 10.45 0.09 -8.40
N GLY A 445 10.90 1.24 -7.91
CA GLY A 445 10.43 2.56 -8.33
C GLY A 445 10.87 2.85 -9.76
N ALA A 446 12.14 2.62 -10.06
CA ALA A 446 12.69 2.73 -11.41
C ALA A 446 11.97 1.78 -12.38
N ILE A 447 11.75 0.51 -12.00
CA ILE A 447 11.01 -0.45 -12.83
C ILE A 447 9.57 0.02 -13.08
N LYS A 448 8.88 0.53 -12.05
CA LYS A 448 7.53 1.11 -12.20
C LYS A 448 7.53 2.31 -13.14
N GLN A 449 8.54 3.16 -13.08
CA GLN A 449 8.63 4.35 -13.93
C GLN A 449 8.88 3.98 -15.40
N CYS A 450 9.81 3.07 -15.68
CA CYS A 450 10.20 2.74 -17.05
C CYS A 450 9.28 1.73 -17.75
N THR A 451 8.74 0.76 -17.00
CA THR A 451 7.87 -0.28 -17.60
C THR A 451 6.38 -0.06 -17.33
N LYS A 452 6.04 0.84 -16.41
CA LYS A 452 4.68 0.97 -15.82
C LYS A 452 4.18 -0.31 -15.12
N ALA A 453 4.96 -1.40 -15.04
CA ALA A 453 4.56 -2.61 -14.31
C ALA A 453 4.19 -2.28 -12.86
N ALA A 454 3.20 -2.99 -12.30
CA ALA A 454 2.70 -2.78 -10.94
C ALA A 454 2.04 -1.41 -10.64
N THR A 455 1.80 -0.56 -11.64
CA THR A 455 1.10 0.74 -11.45
C THR A 455 -0.41 0.70 -11.76
N GLY A 456 -0.89 -0.31 -12.51
CA GLY A 456 -2.32 -0.50 -12.82
C GLY A 456 -3.10 -1.13 -11.65
N CYS A 457 -3.34 -2.45 -11.68
CA CYS A 457 -4.02 -3.15 -10.58
C CYS A 457 -3.12 -3.53 -9.39
N GLY A 458 -1.80 -3.34 -9.52
CA GLY A 458 -0.80 -3.68 -8.49
C GLY A 458 -0.55 -5.18 -8.23
N GLY A 459 -1.34 -6.09 -8.82
CA GLY A 459 -1.31 -7.53 -8.52
C GLY A 459 0.01 -8.26 -8.82
N CYS A 460 0.84 -7.70 -9.70
CA CYS A 460 2.14 -8.26 -10.10
C CYS A 460 3.34 -7.74 -9.28
N SER A 461 3.14 -6.81 -8.34
CA SER A 461 4.23 -6.09 -7.66
C SER A 461 5.31 -6.99 -7.05
N ALA A 462 4.91 -8.10 -6.44
CA ALA A 462 5.83 -9.04 -5.82
C ALA A 462 6.67 -9.79 -6.87
N LEU A 463 6.04 -10.24 -7.96
CA LEU A 463 6.71 -10.97 -9.03
C LEU A 463 7.63 -10.06 -9.86
N VAL A 464 7.23 -8.80 -10.09
CA VAL A 464 8.08 -7.78 -10.72
C VAL A 464 9.37 -7.57 -9.92
N LYS A 465 9.25 -7.46 -8.59
CA LYS A 465 10.41 -7.33 -7.70
C LYS A 465 11.33 -8.55 -7.80
N GLN A 466 10.77 -9.76 -7.79
CA GLN A 466 11.56 -10.99 -7.89
C GLN A 466 12.28 -11.11 -9.24
N VAL A 467 11.63 -10.76 -10.36
CA VAL A 467 12.26 -10.77 -11.70
C VAL A 467 13.39 -9.74 -11.79
N MET A 468 13.17 -8.54 -11.25
CA MET A 468 14.18 -7.48 -11.17
C MET A 468 15.40 -7.94 -10.38
N GLU A 469 15.20 -8.46 -9.17
CA GLU A 469 16.28 -8.98 -8.31
C GLU A 469 17.04 -10.13 -8.99
N PHE A 470 16.33 -11.02 -9.70
CA PHE A 470 16.94 -12.11 -10.46
C PHE A 470 17.81 -11.60 -11.62
N GLN A 471 17.34 -10.63 -12.41
CA GLN A 471 18.12 -10.08 -13.51
C GLN A 471 19.36 -9.33 -13.01
N LEU A 472 19.22 -8.53 -11.94
CA LEU A 472 20.35 -7.84 -11.32
C LEU A 472 21.45 -8.83 -10.91
N ALA A 473 21.05 -9.92 -10.23
CA ALA A 473 21.97 -11.00 -9.87
C ALA A 473 22.61 -11.68 -11.10
N ALA A 474 21.85 -11.92 -12.16
CA ALA A 474 22.35 -12.56 -13.40
C ALA A 474 23.37 -11.71 -14.16
N GLN A 475 23.32 -10.38 -14.04
CA GLN A 475 24.26 -9.46 -14.68
C GLN A 475 25.57 -9.28 -13.91
N GLY A 476 25.76 -10.02 -12.82
CA GLY A 476 26.88 -9.78 -11.91
C GLY A 476 26.83 -8.40 -11.27
N VAL A 477 25.68 -7.69 -11.39
CA VAL A 477 25.40 -6.52 -10.58
C VAL A 477 25.14 -7.07 -9.19
N GLU A 478 26.17 -7.03 -8.37
CA GLU A 478 26.03 -7.25 -6.95
C GLU A 478 24.88 -6.36 -6.49
N VAL A 479 23.77 -6.97 -6.06
CA VAL A 479 22.67 -6.24 -5.44
C VAL A 479 23.28 -5.66 -4.17
N LYS A 480 23.76 -4.43 -4.29
CA LYS A 480 24.43 -3.71 -3.22
C LYS A 480 23.53 -3.79 -2.01
N LYS A 481 24.00 -4.50 -0.98
CA LYS A 481 23.28 -4.58 0.30
C LYS A 481 23.49 -3.32 1.13
N ASP A 482 24.18 -2.32 0.56
CA ASP A 482 24.36 -0.97 1.04
C ASP A 482 23.07 -0.44 1.64
N ILE A 483 23.14 -0.02 2.90
CA ILE A 483 22.02 0.63 3.56
C ILE A 483 21.67 1.97 2.87
N CYS A 484 22.68 2.71 2.46
CA CYS A 484 22.60 3.99 1.75
C CYS A 484 24.00 4.41 1.28
N GLU A 485 24.11 5.57 0.61
CA GLU A 485 25.39 6.14 0.15
C GLU A 485 26.48 6.31 1.24
N HIS A 486 26.08 6.37 2.51
CA HIS A 486 26.97 6.54 3.65
C HIS A 486 27.63 5.23 4.12
N PHE A 487 27.00 4.08 3.86
CA PHE A 487 27.46 2.78 4.35
C PHE A 487 27.27 1.69 3.28
N PRO A 488 28.36 1.18 2.70
CA PRO A 488 28.33 0.11 1.71
C PRO A 488 28.20 -1.27 2.39
N TYR A 489 27.29 -1.38 3.34
CA TYR A 489 27.08 -2.57 4.17
C TYR A 489 25.59 -2.79 4.41
N SER A 490 25.19 -4.04 4.56
CA SER A 490 23.89 -4.45 5.09
C SER A 490 23.74 -4.13 6.57
N ARG A 491 22.50 -4.16 7.07
CA ARG A 491 22.24 -4.04 8.51
C ARG A 491 22.98 -5.11 9.33
N GLN A 492 23.00 -6.34 8.83
CA GLN A 492 23.66 -7.46 9.51
C GLN A 492 25.17 -7.24 9.60
N GLU A 493 25.81 -6.77 8.53
CA GLU A 493 27.23 -6.44 8.53
C GLU A 493 27.54 -5.27 9.47
N ILE A 494 26.72 -4.21 9.48
CA ILE A 494 26.86 -3.14 10.48
C ILE A 494 26.77 -3.69 11.91
N TYR A 495 25.82 -4.57 12.19
CA TYR A 495 25.71 -5.20 13.51
C TYR A 495 26.98 -5.95 13.89
N HIS A 496 27.53 -6.75 12.98
CA HIS A 496 28.80 -7.46 13.18
C HIS A 496 29.96 -6.50 13.42
N LEU A 497 30.11 -5.45 12.59
CA LEU A 497 31.16 -4.44 12.74
C LEU A 497 31.08 -3.76 14.10
N VAL A 498 29.87 -3.41 14.55
CA VAL A 498 29.63 -2.78 15.86
C VAL A 498 30.03 -3.71 16.99
N ARG A 499 29.61 -4.98 16.94
CA ARG A 499 29.90 -5.98 17.98
C ARG A 499 31.38 -6.33 18.06
N VAL A 500 31.98 -6.72 16.93
CA VAL A 500 33.37 -7.19 16.85
C VAL A 500 34.37 -6.10 17.21
N ASN A 501 34.13 -4.87 16.76
CA ASN A 501 35.05 -3.75 16.99
C ASN A 501 34.67 -2.89 18.21
N HIS A 502 33.70 -3.34 19.02
CA HIS A 502 33.20 -2.65 20.21
C HIS A 502 32.84 -1.17 19.95
N ILE A 503 32.21 -0.87 18.80
CA ILE A 503 31.87 0.51 18.40
C ILE A 503 30.69 0.99 19.24
N ARG A 504 30.84 2.14 19.90
CA ARG A 504 29.84 2.68 20.84
C ARG A 504 29.10 3.90 20.32
N THR A 505 29.60 4.54 19.26
CA THR A 505 29.04 5.80 18.75
C THR A 505 28.94 5.80 17.23
N PHE A 506 28.04 6.62 16.68
CA PHE A 506 27.91 6.79 15.23
C PHE A 506 29.19 7.33 14.61
N ASP A 507 29.84 8.31 15.25
CA ASP A 507 31.09 8.91 14.77
C ASP A 507 32.21 7.87 14.62
N GLN A 508 32.32 6.94 15.56
CA GLN A 508 33.28 5.83 15.47
C GLN A 508 32.96 4.88 14.30
N LEU A 509 31.67 4.64 14.02
CA LEU A 509 31.25 3.76 12.94
C LEU A 509 31.48 4.41 11.57
N ILE A 510 30.96 5.63 11.38
CA ILE A 510 31.01 6.33 10.10
C ILE A 510 32.43 6.74 9.73
N SER A 511 33.28 7.12 10.69
CA SER A 511 34.69 7.46 10.39
C SER A 511 35.54 6.26 9.95
N ARG A 512 35.15 5.04 10.35
CA ARG A 512 35.90 3.81 10.04
C ARG A 512 35.34 3.03 8.85
N TYR A 513 34.02 3.02 8.70
CA TYR A 513 33.30 2.13 7.79
C TYR A 513 32.26 2.86 6.93
N GLY A 514 32.28 4.19 6.91
CA GLY A 514 31.34 4.98 6.13
C GLY A 514 31.93 6.30 5.67
N GLN A 515 31.06 7.19 5.24
CA GLN A 515 31.41 8.53 4.76
C GLN A 515 30.27 9.52 4.99
N GLY A 516 30.56 10.83 4.96
CA GLY A 516 29.57 11.89 5.12
C GLY A 516 29.05 12.06 6.55
N HIS A 517 27.86 12.64 6.68
CA HIS A 517 27.23 12.93 7.98
C HIS A 517 26.05 12.02 8.32
N GLY A 518 25.67 11.11 7.41
CA GLY A 518 24.55 10.19 7.56
C GLY A 518 23.20 10.79 7.17
N CYS A 519 22.24 9.94 6.83
CA CYS A 519 20.89 10.30 6.42
C CYS A 519 19.80 9.69 7.30
N GLU A 520 18.54 9.90 6.92
CA GLU A 520 17.33 9.35 7.57
C GLU A 520 17.25 7.82 7.59
N ILE A 521 18.06 7.16 6.76
CA ILE A 521 18.10 5.70 6.70
C ILE A 521 19.13 5.17 7.70
N CYS A 522 20.39 5.60 7.59
CA CYS A 522 21.47 5.02 8.38
C CYS A 522 21.50 5.51 9.82
N LYS A 523 21.12 6.76 10.12
CA LYS A 523 21.18 7.28 11.50
C LYS A 523 20.25 6.50 12.44
N PRO A 524 18.94 6.35 12.16
CA PRO A 524 18.06 5.55 13.02
C PRO A 524 18.42 4.06 13.03
N LEU A 525 18.92 3.53 11.90
CA LEU A 525 19.38 2.14 11.85
C LEU A 525 20.55 1.90 12.81
N VAL A 526 21.59 2.75 12.74
CA VAL A 526 22.76 2.63 13.60
C VAL A 526 22.38 2.92 15.05
N GLY A 527 21.52 3.90 15.31
CA GLY A 527 20.97 4.14 16.66
C GLY A 527 20.28 2.89 17.22
N SER A 528 19.46 2.21 16.41
CA SER A 528 18.83 0.95 16.79
C SER A 528 19.87 -0.16 17.03
N VAL A 529 20.88 -0.31 16.18
CA VAL A 529 21.94 -1.32 16.35
C VAL A 529 22.73 -1.05 17.64
N LEU A 530 23.18 0.18 17.87
CA LEU A 530 23.91 0.56 19.08
C LEU A 530 23.07 0.32 20.34
N ALA A 531 21.77 0.61 20.32
CA ALA A 531 20.89 0.35 21.45
C ALA A 531 20.67 -1.15 21.68
N SER A 532 20.46 -1.94 20.62
CA SER A 532 20.39 -3.41 20.69
C SER A 532 21.70 -4.05 21.15
N CYS A 533 22.83 -3.42 20.88
CA CYS A 533 24.12 -3.85 21.38
C CYS A 533 24.30 -3.47 22.84
N TRP A 534 24.29 -2.19 23.14
CA TRP A 534 24.88 -1.67 24.36
C TRP A 534 23.85 -1.21 25.38
N ASN A 535 22.58 -1.12 24.98
CA ASN A 535 21.44 -0.71 25.82
C ASN A 535 21.69 0.62 26.56
N GLU A 536 22.39 1.55 25.91
CA GLU A 536 22.67 2.85 26.48
C GLU A 536 21.50 3.81 26.34
N TYR A 537 21.37 4.75 27.28
CA TYR A 537 20.33 5.77 27.26
C TYR A 537 20.36 6.63 25.98
N LEU A 538 19.21 6.69 25.28
CA LEU A 538 19.08 7.25 23.92
C LEU A 538 19.31 8.77 23.84
N LEU A 539 19.07 9.53 24.92
CA LEU A 539 19.26 11.00 24.91
C LEU A 539 20.66 11.44 25.37
N LYS A 540 21.63 10.52 25.47
CA LYS A 540 23.04 10.90 25.55
C LYS A 540 23.42 11.72 24.31
N PRO A 541 24.30 12.73 24.41
CA PRO A 541 24.69 13.56 23.27
C PRO A 541 25.14 12.78 22.03
N ALA A 542 25.86 11.66 22.22
CA ALA A 542 26.33 10.81 21.11
C ALA A 542 25.22 10.01 20.41
N HIS A 543 24.06 9.82 21.04
CA HIS A 543 22.96 8.99 20.54
C HIS A 543 21.75 9.82 20.10
N LEU A 544 21.58 11.02 20.66
CA LEU A 544 20.46 11.92 20.40
C LEU A 544 20.28 12.24 18.90
N PRO A 545 21.34 12.55 18.13
CA PRO A 545 21.20 12.86 16.69
C PRO A 545 20.73 11.66 15.83
N LEU A 546 20.74 10.46 16.39
CA LEU A 546 20.33 9.23 15.70
C LEU A 546 18.84 8.93 15.87
N GLN A 547 18.19 9.57 16.84
CA GLN A 547 16.82 9.23 17.22
C GLN A 547 15.81 9.93 16.31
N ASP A 548 14.83 9.17 15.85
CA ASP A 548 13.66 9.76 15.24
C ASP A 548 12.82 10.52 16.27
N THR A 549 11.82 11.28 15.81
CA THR A 549 10.97 12.08 16.69
C THR A 549 10.33 11.26 17.81
N ASN A 550 9.96 10.00 17.57
CA ASN A 550 9.28 9.21 18.58
C ASN A 550 10.25 8.73 19.67
N ASP A 551 11.43 8.26 19.27
CA ASP A 551 12.48 7.84 20.20
C ASP A 551 13.18 9.03 20.88
N ARG A 552 13.23 10.20 20.24
CA ARG A 552 13.79 11.44 20.80
C ARG A 552 12.95 12.02 21.95
N TYR A 553 11.64 11.85 21.89
CA TYR A 553 10.72 12.38 22.90
C TYR A 553 10.05 11.31 23.75
N PHE A 554 10.44 10.05 23.57
CA PHE A 554 9.87 8.91 24.28
C PHE A 554 8.33 8.94 24.29
N ALA A 555 7.74 9.28 23.14
CA ALA A 555 6.29 9.38 22.92
C ALA A 555 5.96 9.32 21.43
N ASN A 556 4.76 8.88 21.04
CA ASN A 556 4.39 8.84 19.61
C ASN A 556 3.79 10.17 19.17
N ILE A 557 4.36 10.80 18.15
CA ILE A 557 3.79 12.00 17.54
C ILE A 557 2.47 11.71 16.81
N GLN A 558 1.51 12.63 16.93
CA GLN A 558 0.19 12.60 16.30
C GLN A 558 0.12 13.60 15.13
N LYS A 559 -0.95 13.52 14.31
CA LYS A 559 -1.11 14.35 13.10
C LYS A 559 -1.11 15.86 13.37
N ASP A 560 -1.58 16.26 14.55
CA ASP A 560 -1.65 17.65 15.01
C ASP A 560 -0.35 18.11 15.71
N GLY A 561 0.66 17.25 15.81
CA GLY A 561 1.93 17.52 16.49
C GLY A 561 1.92 17.29 18.01
N THR A 562 0.81 16.83 18.58
CA THR A 562 0.72 16.33 19.96
C THR A 562 1.30 14.92 20.09
N TYR A 563 1.31 14.37 21.30
CA TYR A 563 1.90 13.08 21.61
C TYR A 563 0.93 12.13 22.30
N SER A 564 1.16 10.83 22.11
CA SER A 564 0.54 9.78 22.91
C SER A 564 1.50 9.20 23.95
N ILE A 565 0.97 8.96 25.14
CA ILE A 565 1.66 8.40 26.31
C ILE A 565 1.02 7.05 26.65
N VAL A 566 1.84 6.04 26.88
CA VAL A 566 1.37 4.69 27.20
C VAL A 566 2.20 4.16 28.37
N PRO A 567 1.69 4.25 29.62
CA PRO A 567 2.34 3.63 30.76
C PRO A 567 2.39 2.10 30.59
N ARG A 568 3.41 1.49 31.18
CA ARG A 568 3.56 0.04 31.21
C ARG A 568 2.54 -0.56 32.18
N MET A 569 1.83 -1.59 31.71
CA MET A 569 0.89 -2.38 32.50
C MET A 569 1.21 -3.85 32.22
N PRO A 570 2.15 -4.47 32.96
CA PRO A 570 2.60 -5.84 32.71
C PRO A 570 1.42 -6.81 32.72
N ALA A 571 1.29 -7.64 31.68
CA ALA A 571 0.16 -8.56 31.51
C ALA A 571 -1.26 -7.90 31.56
N GLY A 572 -1.33 -6.58 31.42
CA GLY A 572 -2.55 -5.80 31.59
C GLY A 572 -2.97 -5.56 33.04
N GLU A 573 -2.09 -5.81 34.01
CA GLU A 573 -2.38 -5.57 35.42
C GLU A 573 -2.31 -4.09 35.79
N VAL A 574 -3.24 -3.67 36.66
CA VAL A 574 -3.28 -2.33 37.22
C VAL A 574 -4.03 -2.34 38.55
N THR A 575 -3.50 -1.61 39.53
CA THR A 575 -4.14 -1.45 40.85
C THR A 575 -5.29 -0.44 40.78
N ALA A 576 -6.18 -0.46 41.77
CA ALA A 576 -7.24 0.55 41.88
C ALA A 576 -6.66 1.98 41.94
N ASP A 577 -5.62 2.19 42.75
CA ASP A 577 -4.95 3.48 42.87
C ASP A 577 -4.27 3.90 41.55
N GLY A 578 -3.64 2.96 40.84
CA GLY A 578 -3.05 3.21 39.53
C GLY A 578 -4.10 3.63 38.48
N LEU A 579 -5.27 2.97 38.47
CA LEU A 579 -6.39 3.36 37.61
C LEU A 579 -6.91 4.77 37.94
N ILE A 580 -7.04 5.09 39.22
CA ILE A 580 -7.46 6.43 39.68
C ILE A 580 -6.42 7.48 39.25
N ALA A 581 -5.13 7.20 39.43
CA ALA A 581 -4.04 8.09 39.03
C ALA A 581 -4.06 8.38 37.53
N ILE A 582 -4.18 7.34 36.68
CA ILE A 582 -4.31 7.52 35.22
C ILE A 582 -5.53 8.39 34.89
N GLY A 583 -6.68 8.14 35.52
CA GLY A 583 -7.90 8.93 35.30
C GLY A 583 -7.74 10.40 35.70
N GLN A 584 -7.08 10.68 36.82
CA GLN A 584 -6.79 12.03 37.29
C GLN A 584 -5.83 12.77 36.35
N ILE A 585 -4.77 12.09 35.89
CA ILE A 585 -3.80 12.64 34.93
C ILE A 585 -4.49 12.95 33.61
N ALA A 586 -5.26 12.01 33.06
CA ALA A 586 -5.99 12.21 31.82
C ALA A 586 -6.94 13.42 31.92
N LYS A 587 -7.67 13.55 33.03
CA LYS A 587 -8.54 14.70 33.28
C LYS A 587 -7.78 16.02 33.40
N ARG A 588 -6.65 16.04 34.13
CA ARG A 588 -5.84 17.24 34.37
C ARG A 588 -5.33 17.85 33.06
N TYR A 589 -4.84 17.01 32.15
CA TYR A 589 -4.24 17.45 30.89
C TYR A 589 -5.19 17.33 29.69
N SER A 590 -6.49 17.06 29.92
CA SER A 590 -7.51 16.88 28.89
C SER A 590 -7.14 15.84 27.81
N LEU A 591 -6.57 14.72 28.25
CA LEU A 591 -6.11 13.65 27.37
C LEU A 591 -7.26 12.71 27.01
N TYR A 592 -7.35 12.34 25.73
CA TYR A 592 -8.24 11.27 25.30
C TYR A 592 -7.66 9.91 25.70
N SER A 593 -8.45 9.06 26.36
CA SER A 593 -7.99 7.76 26.86
C SER A 593 -8.60 6.60 26.07
N LYS A 594 -7.80 5.59 25.71
CA LYS A 594 -8.26 4.40 24.96
C LYS A 594 -7.61 3.12 25.45
N ILE A 595 -8.42 2.08 25.67
CA ILE A 595 -7.92 0.73 25.95
C ILE A 595 -7.45 0.09 24.63
N THR A 596 -6.24 -0.47 24.65
CA THR A 596 -5.62 -1.10 23.47
C THR A 596 -5.76 -2.62 23.47
N GLY A 597 -5.63 -3.22 22.29
CA GLY A 597 -5.59 -4.68 22.14
C GLY A 597 -4.38 -5.35 22.79
N GLY A 598 -3.41 -4.59 23.31
CA GLY A 598 -2.29 -5.08 24.11
C GLY A 598 -2.52 -5.00 25.62
N GLN A 599 -3.78 -4.80 26.05
CA GLN A 599 -4.19 -4.65 27.45
C GLN A 599 -3.54 -3.45 28.16
N ARG A 600 -3.49 -2.30 27.48
CA ARG A 600 -2.94 -1.06 28.04
C ARG A 600 -3.88 0.11 27.83
N ILE A 601 -3.63 1.21 28.54
CA ILE A 601 -4.34 2.47 28.37
C ILE A 601 -3.42 3.46 27.65
N ASP A 602 -3.85 3.91 26.48
CA ASP A 602 -3.19 4.99 25.73
C ASP A 602 -3.83 6.33 26.09
N LEU A 603 -3.01 7.35 26.33
CA LEU A 603 -3.41 8.73 26.59
C LEU A 603 -2.94 9.61 25.41
N PHE A 604 -3.85 10.32 24.74
CA PHE A 604 -3.58 11.12 23.54
C PHE A 604 -3.80 12.61 23.77
N GLY A 605 -3.00 13.44 23.09
CA GLY A 605 -3.18 14.89 23.06
C GLY A 605 -2.19 15.68 23.93
N ALA A 606 -1.17 15.03 24.48
CA ALA A 606 -0.17 15.72 25.30
C ALA A 606 0.71 16.63 24.43
N THR A 607 0.97 17.87 24.87
CA THR A 607 1.98 18.72 24.22
C THR A 607 3.39 18.30 24.64
N LEU A 608 4.41 18.80 23.93
CA LEU A 608 5.80 18.44 24.20
C LEU A 608 6.23 18.80 25.64
N GLU A 609 5.83 19.99 26.12
CA GLU A 609 6.15 20.49 27.46
C GLU A 609 5.45 19.73 28.57
N GLN A 610 4.28 19.16 28.26
CA GLN A 610 3.51 18.41 29.23
C GLN A 610 4.09 17.02 29.47
N LEU A 611 4.90 16.49 28.54
CA LEU A 611 5.42 15.12 28.66
C LEU A 611 6.17 14.88 29.99
N PRO A 612 7.14 15.72 30.41
CA PRO A 612 7.79 15.54 31.70
C PRO A 612 6.84 15.59 32.90
N GLU A 613 5.90 16.54 32.93
CA GLU A 613 4.96 16.68 34.05
C GLU A 613 4.01 15.48 34.15
N ILE A 614 3.55 14.96 33.01
CA ILE A 614 2.70 13.76 32.95
C ILE A 614 3.49 12.54 33.41
N TRP A 615 4.71 12.36 32.91
CA TRP A 615 5.54 11.21 33.29
C TRP A 615 6.00 11.26 34.74
N GLN A 616 6.26 12.44 35.30
CA GLN A 616 6.53 12.60 36.73
C GLN A 616 5.36 12.06 37.56
N ALA A 617 4.14 12.47 37.24
CA ALA A 617 2.94 11.98 37.94
C ALA A 617 2.70 10.47 37.75
N LEU A 618 2.97 9.93 36.55
CA LEU A 618 2.86 8.49 36.29
C LEU A 618 3.89 7.68 37.08
N VAL A 619 5.13 8.15 37.15
CA VAL A 619 6.22 7.53 37.92
C VAL A 619 5.92 7.54 39.42
N GLU A 620 5.41 8.66 39.95
CA GLU A 620 4.97 8.76 41.35
C GLU A 620 3.84 7.78 41.67
N ALA A 621 2.98 7.48 40.68
CA ALA A 621 1.94 6.47 40.77
C ALA A 621 2.44 5.04 40.51
N GLY A 622 3.75 4.83 40.33
CA GLY A 622 4.38 3.52 40.17
C GLY A 622 4.46 2.98 38.73
N PHE A 623 4.17 3.81 37.71
CA PHE A 623 4.25 3.39 36.32
C PHE A 623 5.63 3.59 35.71
N GLU A 624 6.02 2.66 34.81
CA GLU A 624 7.17 2.81 33.93
C GLU A 624 6.75 3.13 32.49
N THR A 625 7.71 3.49 31.63
CA THR A 625 7.44 3.61 30.20
C THR A 625 7.04 2.28 29.54
N GLY A 626 5.91 2.31 28.83
CA GLY A 626 5.45 1.18 28.03
C GLY A 626 6.20 1.00 26.70
N HIS A 627 7.09 1.92 26.34
CA HIS A 627 7.84 1.92 25.08
C HIS A 627 6.95 1.78 23.83
N ALA A 628 5.70 2.27 23.91
CA ALA A 628 4.78 2.35 22.76
C ALA A 628 5.27 3.32 21.66
N TYR A 629 6.30 4.05 21.97
CA TYR A 629 7.37 4.62 21.19
C TYR A 629 8.01 4.00 19.94
N GLY A 630 9.12 3.32 20.22
CA GLY A 630 10.05 2.84 19.22
C GLY A 630 9.86 1.38 18.86
N LYS A 631 10.90 0.84 18.25
CA LYS A 631 11.00 -0.55 17.80
C LYS A 631 11.57 -1.40 18.93
N SER A 632 10.69 -1.75 19.87
CA SER A 632 11.03 -2.52 21.07
C SER A 632 9.92 -3.53 21.41
N LEU A 633 10.06 -4.26 22.52
CA LEU A 633 8.93 -4.98 23.12
C LEU A 633 7.79 -4.01 23.46
N ARG A 634 6.63 -4.23 22.84
CA ARG A 634 5.44 -3.37 22.99
C ARG A 634 4.42 -3.86 23.99
N THR A 635 4.29 -5.16 24.21
CA THR A 635 3.29 -5.73 25.12
C THR A 635 3.54 -7.23 25.25
N VAL A 636 3.26 -7.78 26.43
CA VAL A 636 3.03 -9.19 26.64
C VAL A 636 1.57 -9.36 27.09
N LYS A 637 0.68 -9.69 26.14
CA LYS A 637 -0.75 -9.88 26.42
C LYS A 637 -0.96 -11.21 27.15
N SER A 638 -1.83 -11.24 28.16
CA SER A 638 -2.14 -12.47 28.90
C SER A 638 -3.63 -12.68 29.09
N CYS A 639 -4.05 -13.93 29.27
CA CYS A 639 -5.33 -14.20 29.90
C CYS A 639 -5.15 -14.35 31.41
N VAL A 640 -6.24 -14.36 32.16
CA VAL A 640 -6.20 -14.39 33.64
C VAL A 640 -5.67 -15.70 34.25
N GLY A 641 -5.23 -16.66 33.43
CA GLY A 641 -4.54 -17.88 33.86
C GLY A 641 -5.34 -18.82 34.75
N SER A 642 -4.66 -19.81 35.34
CA SER A 642 -5.21 -20.74 36.34
C SER A 642 -5.61 -20.05 37.65
N THR A 643 -5.13 -18.83 37.89
CA THR A 643 -5.48 -18.02 39.07
C THR A 643 -6.96 -17.67 39.12
N TRP A 644 -7.59 -17.39 37.97
CA TRP A 644 -8.98 -16.94 37.91
C TRP A 644 -9.85 -17.69 36.90
N CYS A 645 -9.28 -18.19 35.80
CA CYS A 645 -10.05 -18.85 34.75
C CYS A 645 -10.29 -20.32 35.11
N ARG A 646 -11.55 -20.76 35.08
CA ARG A 646 -11.91 -22.18 35.27
C ARG A 646 -11.24 -23.17 34.30
N TYR A 647 -10.73 -22.67 33.18
CA TYR A 647 -10.04 -23.46 32.15
C TYR A 647 -8.52 -23.27 32.18
N GLY A 648 -8.00 -22.40 33.04
CA GLY A 648 -6.57 -22.13 33.12
C GLY A 648 -5.82 -23.38 33.59
N VAL A 649 -4.86 -23.81 32.80
CA VAL A 649 -3.98 -24.96 33.10
C VAL A 649 -2.76 -24.49 33.89
N GLN A 650 -2.17 -23.35 33.52
CA GLN A 650 -1.04 -22.74 34.21
C GLN A 650 -1.21 -21.23 34.41
N ASP A 651 -0.31 -20.64 35.21
CA ASP A 651 -0.29 -19.22 35.51
C ASP A 651 0.30 -18.40 34.35
N SER A 652 -0.54 -18.13 33.35
CA SER A 652 -0.16 -17.26 32.23
C SER A 652 0.09 -15.82 32.63
N THR A 653 -0.53 -15.33 33.70
CA THR A 653 -0.36 -13.95 34.14
C THR A 653 1.04 -13.76 34.71
N GLY A 654 1.45 -14.60 35.66
CA GLY A 654 2.79 -14.56 36.25
C GLY A 654 3.90 -14.72 35.20
N LEU A 655 3.75 -15.66 34.26
CA LEU A 655 4.71 -15.82 33.17
C LEU A 655 4.75 -14.59 32.24
N ALA A 656 3.59 -14.03 31.87
CA ALA A 656 3.55 -12.82 31.05
C ALA A 656 4.23 -11.62 31.72
N VAL A 657 4.02 -11.44 33.03
CA VAL A 657 4.72 -10.43 33.84
C VAL A 657 6.23 -10.67 33.83
N ARG A 658 6.69 -11.92 34.03
CA ARG A 658 8.11 -12.30 33.97
C ARG A 658 8.74 -11.98 32.61
N LEU A 659 8.08 -12.34 31.51
CA LEU A 659 8.55 -12.03 30.15
C LEU A 659 8.57 -10.51 29.89
N GLU A 660 7.54 -9.78 30.33
CA GLU A 660 7.48 -8.34 30.11
C GLU A 660 8.58 -7.59 30.87
N HIS A 661 8.86 -8.00 32.12
CA HIS A 661 9.95 -7.43 32.92
C HIS A 661 11.34 -7.86 32.43
N ARG A 662 11.48 -9.04 31.85
CA ARG A 662 12.75 -9.48 31.28
C ARG A 662 13.09 -8.68 30.02
N TYR A 663 12.16 -8.55 29.08
CA TYR A 663 12.45 -7.98 27.76
C TYR A 663 12.05 -6.50 27.63
N LYS A 664 11.69 -5.81 28.72
CA LYS A 664 11.47 -4.36 28.68
C LYS A 664 12.75 -3.63 28.28
N GLY A 665 12.59 -2.58 27.47
CA GLY A 665 13.71 -1.81 26.93
C GLY A 665 14.44 -2.45 25.74
N LEU A 666 14.24 -3.75 25.45
CA LEU A 666 14.90 -4.42 24.33
C LEU A 666 14.57 -3.73 22.99
N ARG A 667 15.58 -3.12 22.37
CA ARG A 667 15.50 -2.53 21.02
C ARG A 667 15.74 -3.60 19.96
N ALA A 668 15.01 -3.52 18.86
CA ALA A 668 15.01 -4.52 17.80
C ALA A 668 14.78 -3.89 16.43
N PRO A 669 15.10 -4.59 15.32
CA PRO A 669 14.86 -4.09 13.95
C PRO A 669 13.43 -3.60 13.73
N HIS A 670 12.46 -4.23 14.40
CA HIS A 670 11.08 -3.78 14.43
C HIS A 670 10.43 -4.05 15.81
N LYS A 671 9.26 -3.46 16.06
CA LYS A 671 8.44 -3.68 17.27
C LYS A 671 8.09 -5.15 17.44
N ILE A 672 8.20 -5.66 18.67
CA ILE A 672 7.93 -7.04 19.08
C ILE A 672 6.67 -7.06 19.95
N LYS A 673 5.79 -8.04 19.74
CA LYS A 673 4.67 -8.33 20.63
C LYS A 673 4.76 -9.76 21.08
N MET A 674 4.38 -10.02 22.33
CA MET A 674 4.29 -11.36 22.87
C MET A 674 2.91 -11.59 23.47
N ALA A 675 2.54 -12.85 23.66
CA ALA A 675 1.40 -13.18 24.52
C ALA A 675 1.50 -14.58 25.13
N VAL A 676 0.90 -14.73 26.30
CA VAL A 676 0.87 -15.98 27.07
C VAL A 676 -0.59 -16.36 27.33
N SER A 677 -0.97 -17.57 26.92
CA SER A 677 -2.29 -18.13 27.18
C SER A 677 -2.20 -19.30 28.16
N GLY A 678 -2.99 -19.24 29.23
CA GLY A 678 -3.03 -20.30 30.25
C GLY A 678 -3.71 -21.59 29.80
N CYS A 679 -4.26 -21.66 28.58
CA CYS A 679 -4.80 -22.89 27.98
C CYS A 679 -4.94 -22.74 26.46
N THR A 680 -5.31 -23.84 25.79
CA THR A 680 -5.50 -23.94 24.33
C THR A 680 -6.67 -23.13 23.78
N ARG A 681 -7.55 -22.57 24.64
CA ARG A 681 -8.58 -21.60 24.21
C ARG A 681 -8.00 -20.25 23.78
N GLU A 682 -6.73 -20.00 24.12
CA GLU A 682 -5.92 -18.97 23.48
C GLU A 682 -6.46 -17.54 23.62
N CYS A 683 -7.13 -17.20 24.72
CA CYS A 683 -7.74 -15.88 24.91
C CYS A 683 -6.75 -14.68 24.81
N ALA A 684 -5.44 -14.94 24.90
CA ALA A 684 -4.41 -13.92 24.73
C ALA A 684 -4.00 -13.69 23.26
N GLU A 685 -4.51 -14.47 22.30
CA GLU A 685 -4.12 -14.41 20.88
C GLU A 685 -2.61 -14.64 20.67
N ALA A 686 -2.02 -15.54 21.46
CA ALA A 686 -0.61 -15.95 21.42
C ALA A 686 -0.08 -16.24 20.01
N GLN A 687 -0.82 -16.96 19.17
CA GLN A 687 -0.36 -17.30 17.82
C GLN A 687 -0.32 -16.08 16.90
N SER A 688 -0.98 -14.97 17.21
CA SER A 688 -0.90 -13.75 16.40
C SER A 688 0.32 -12.87 16.71
N LYS A 689 1.19 -13.27 17.66
CA LYS A 689 2.30 -12.47 18.18
C LYS A 689 3.65 -12.98 17.66
N ASP A 690 4.67 -12.13 17.77
CA ASP A 690 6.04 -12.49 17.37
C ASP A 690 6.58 -13.65 18.24
N VAL A 691 6.17 -13.69 19.52
CA VAL A 691 6.37 -14.81 20.46
C VAL A 691 5.05 -15.14 21.14
N GLY A 692 4.52 -16.33 20.89
CA GLY A 692 3.31 -16.86 21.52
C GLY A 692 3.64 -18.00 22.46
N VAL A 693 3.06 -18.00 23.65
CA VAL A 693 3.23 -19.09 24.62
C VAL A 693 1.86 -19.61 25.03
N ILE A 694 1.66 -20.92 24.96
CA ILE A 694 0.39 -21.57 25.31
C ILE A 694 0.66 -22.72 26.28
N ALA A 695 -0.01 -22.70 27.43
CA ALA A 695 0.14 -23.74 28.44
C ALA A 695 -0.40 -25.10 27.98
N THR A 696 0.33 -26.14 28.36
CA THR A 696 -0.06 -27.55 28.33
C THR A 696 -0.07 -28.11 29.76
N ASP A 697 -0.51 -29.36 29.90
CA ASP A 697 -0.43 -30.10 31.17
C ASP A 697 1.01 -30.46 31.57
N LYS A 698 1.97 -30.38 30.63
CA LYS A 698 3.38 -30.75 30.85
C LYS A 698 4.34 -29.57 30.88
N GLY A 699 3.93 -28.39 30.42
CA GLY A 699 4.79 -27.23 30.31
C GLY A 699 4.19 -26.18 29.36
N TRP A 700 5.05 -25.60 28.51
CA TRP A 700 4.66 -24.54 27.58
C TRP A 700 4.97 -24.90 26.13
N ASN A 701 3.97 -24.71 25.27
CA ASN A 701 4.20 -24.68 23.83
C ASN A 701 4.61 -23.27 23.41
N LEU A 702 5.76 -23.18 22.76
CA LEU A 702 6.32 -21.95 22.21
C LEU A 702 6.00 -21.86 20.71
N TYR A 703 5.38 -20.75 20.32
CA TYR A 703 5.08 -20.39 18.94
C TYR A 703 5.88 -19.14 18.55
N LEU A 704 6.50 -19.13 17.37
CA LEU A 704 7.34 -18.02 16.91
C LEU A 704 6.90 -17.45 15.56
N CYS A 705 7.26 -16.19 15.31
CA CYS A 705 7.16 -15.52 14.02
C CYS A 705 5.72 -15.22 13.54
N GLY A 706 4.78 -15.00 14.45
CA GLY A 706 3.43 -14.50 14.14
C GLY A 706 3.37 -12.99 13.89
N ASN A 707 2.28 -12.52 13.30
CA ASN A 707 2.06 -11.10 13.01
C ASN A 707 0.57 -10.73 13.01
N GLY A 708 0.15 -9.82 13.89
CA GLY A 708 -1.18 -9.19 13.86
C GLY A 708 -1.22 -7.85 13.10
N GLY A 709 -0.47 -7.72 12.00
CA GLY A 709 -0.31 -6.48 11.21
C GLY A 709 -1.11 -6.46 9.90
N MET A 710 -0.67 -5.64 8.92
CA MET A 710 -1.34 -5.50 7.60
C MET A 710 -1.51 -6.83 6.84
N LYS A 711 -0.58 -7.77 7.05
CA LYS A 711 -0.64 -9.15 6.57
C LYS A 711 -0.66 -10.06 7.79
N PRO A 712 -1.84 -10.39 8.35
CA PRO A 712 -1.90 -11.23 9.53
C PRO A 712 -1.34 -12.63 9.22
N ARG A 713 -0.57 -13.18 10.16
CA ARG A 713 0.07 -14.49 10.06
C ARG A 713 0.07 -15.13 11.45
N HIS A 714 -0.31 -16.40 11.55
CA HIS A 714 -0.12 -17.15 12.78
C HIS A 714 1.34 -17.59 12.93
N ALA A 715 1.82 -17.59 14.16
CA ALA A 715 3.10 -18.11 14.58
C ALA A 715 3.10 -19.63 14.46
N ASP A 716 4.25 -20.19 14.12
CA ASP A 716 4.41 -21.63 13.98
C ASP A 716 4.83 -22.26 15.30
N LEU A 717 4.35 -23.46 15.60
CA LEU A 717 4.78 -24.22 16.77
C LEU A 717 6.28 -24.51 16.65
N PHE A 718 7.05 -23.93 17.55
CA PHE A 718 8.51 -24.02 17.54
C PHE A 718 9.02 -25.18 18.39
N ALA A 719 8.53 -25.27 19.63
CA ALA A 719 8.84 -26.32 20.59
C ALA A 719 7.66 -26.53 21.56
N SER A 720 7.56 -27.72 22.13
CA SER A 720 6.44 -28.13 22.98
C SER A 720 6.90 -28.53 24.37
N ASP A 721 6.00 -28.44 25.35
CA ASP A 721 6.17 -28.94 26.72
C ASP A 721 7.46 -28.44 27.40
N LEU A 722 7.83 -27.19 27.14
CA LEU A 722 9.01 -26.56 27.76
C LEU A 722 8.74 -26.20 29.22
N ASP A 723 9.73 -26.44 30.09
CA ASP A 723 9.76 -25.80 31.41
C ASP A 723 10.07 -24.29 31.29
N ASP A 724 9.83 -23.54 32.36
CA ASP A 724 10.00 -22.08 32.41
C ASP A 724 11.41 -21.59 32.03
N ASP A 725 12.46 -22.27 32.50
CA ASP A 725 13.84 -21.82 32.30
C ASP A 725 14.32 -22.15 30.88
N THR A 726 13.93 -23.31 30.36
CA THR A 726 14.17 -23.70 28.97
C THR A 726 13.41 -22.79 28.00
N LEU A 727 12.15 -22.44 28.31
CA LEU A 727 11.35 -21.49 27.54
C LEU A 727 12.06 -20.13 27.44
N ILE A 728 12.50 -19.58 28.57
CA ILE A 728 13.16 -18.27 28.61
C ILE A 728 14.45 -18.28 27.82
N ARG A 729 15.32 -19.29 28.02
CA ARG A 729 16.55 -19.42 27.23
C ARG A 729 16.28 -19.50 25.73
N THR A 730 15.24 -20.23 25.34
CA THR A 730 14.85 -20.35 23.93
C THR A 730 14.41 -19.01 23.36
N VAL A 731 13.63 -18.22 24.11
CA VAL A 731 13.20 -16.87 23.70
C VAL A 731 14.37 -15.89 23.67
N ASP A 732 15.30 -15.93 24.64
CA ASP A 732 16.52 -15.11 24.66
C ASP A 732 17.31 -15.30 23.36
N ARG A 733 17.62 -16.56 23.04
CA ARG A 733 18.37 -16.95 21.83
C ARG A 733 17.64 -16.48 20.58
N PHE A 734 16.33 -16.74 20.47
CA PHE A 734 15.53 -16.35 19.31
C PHE A 734 15.58 -14.83 19.08
N LEU A 735 15.32 -14.04 20.13
CA LEU A 735 15.29 -12.58 20.01
C LEU A 735 16.64 -12.02 19.63
N MET A 736 17.73 -12.49 20.26
CA MET A 736 19.07 -12.02 19.94
C MET A 736 19.53 -12.44 18.55
N PHE A 737 19.18 -13.65 18.11
CA PHE A 737 19.48 -14.12 16.75
C PHE A 737 18.72 -13.31 15.69
N TYR A 738 17.43 -13.04 15.91
CA TYR A 738 16.63 -12.15 15.07
C TYR A 738 17.22 -10.73 15.03
N ILE A 739 17.57 -10.15 16.18
CA ILE A 739 18.18 -8.81 16.26
C ILE A 739 19.51 -8.75 15.50
N ARG A 740 20.30 -9.82 15.55
CA ARG A 740 21.60 -9.95 14.89
C ARG A 740 21.46 -10.06 13.37
N THR A 741 20.47 -10.79 12.87
CA THR A 741 20.42 -11.22 11.45
C THR A 741 19.35 -10.53 10.61
N ALA A 742 18.30 -9.97 11.20
CA ALA A 742 17.22 -9.35 10.44
C ALA A 742 17.63 -8.04 9.78
N ASP A 743 16.95 -7.72 8.68
CA ASP A 743 17.15 -6.49 7.93
C ASP A 743 16.39 -5.30 8.55
N ARG A 744 16.65 -4.08 8.04
CA ARG A 744 16.05 -2.83 8.50
C ARG A 744 14.53 -2.89 8.46
N LEU A 745 13.90 -2.60 9.60
CA LEU A 745 12.44 -2.58 9.77
C LEU A 745 11.72 -3.88 9.37
N GLN A 746 12.44 -5.01 9.31
CA GLN A 746 11.87 -6.31 9.00
C GLN A 746 11.12 -6.86 10.21
N ARG A 747 9.95 -7.50 10.00
CA ARG A 747 9.21 -8.23 11.04
C ARG A 747 9.76 -9.64 11.19
N THR A 748 9.63 -10.24 12.38
CA THR A 748 10.03 -11.63 12.66
C THR A 748 9.43 -12.62 11.65
N SER A 749 8.16 -12.45 11.27
CA SER A 749 7.50 -13.28 10.25
C SER A 749 8.22 -13.25 8.90
N THR A 750 8.44 -12.05 8.36
CA THR A 750 9.07 -11.86 7.05
C THR A 750 10.56 -12.20 7.09
N TRP A 751 11.21 -12.03 8.23
CA TRP A 751 12.57 -12.47 8.45
C TRP A 751 12.69 -13.99 8.38
N MET A 752 11.80 -14.73 9.06
CA MET A 752 11.78 -16.19 9.02
C MET A 752 11.45 -16.71 7.61
N ASP A 753 10.49 -16.09 6.91
CA ASP A 753 10.14 -16.47 5.52
C ASP A 753 11.32 -16.32 4.54
N ASN A 754 12.25 -15.39 4.84
CA ASN A 754 13.43 -15.13 4.02
C ASN A 754 14.68 -15.92 4.48
N LEU A 755 14.60 -16.64 5.60
CA LEU A 755 15.71 -17.41 6.13
C LEU A 755 15.83 -18.72 5.35
N GLU A 756 17.02 -19.01 4.82
CA GLU A 756 17.27 -20.27 4.13
C GLU A 756 17.09 -21.45 5.11
N GLY A 757 16.22 -22.41 4.76
CA GLY A 757 15.79 -23.49 5.67
C GLY A 757 14.72 -23.09 6.69
N GLY A 758 14.29 -21.82 6.72
CA GLY A 758 13.13 -21.33 7.46
C GLY A 758 13.14 -21.70 8.95
N LEU A 759 12.00 -22.20 9.43
CA LEU A 759 11.81 -22.58 10.83
C LEU A 759 12.71 -23.75 11.26
N ASP A 760 13.02 -24.68 10.37
CA ASP A 760 13.86 -25.85 10.69
C ASP A 760 15.30 -25.42 10.93
N TYR A 761 15.85 -24.55 10.08
CA TYR A 761 17.15 -23.95 10.34
C TYR A 761 17.15 -23.16 11.66
N LEU A 762 16.08 -22.41 11.94
CA LEU A 762 15.94 -21.71 13.21
C LEU A 762 15.95 -22.67 14.42
N ARG A 763 15.33 -23.86 14.32
CA ARG A 763 15.40 -24.89 15.37
C ARG A 763 16.83 -25.40 15.56
N GLU A 764 17.55 -25.68 14.48
CA GLU A 764 18.95 -26.13 14.55
C GLU A 764 19.83 -25.10 15.27
N VAL A 765 19.69 -23.81 14.95
CA VAL A 765 20.50 -22.76 15.59
C VAL A 765 20.10 -22.55 17.05
N ILE A 766 18.81 -22.49 17.36
CA ILE A 766 18.32 -22.04 18.66
C ILE A 766 18.24 -23.18 19.69
N LEU A 767 17.79 -24.38 19.26
CA LEU A 767 17.62 -25.53 20.14
C LEU A 767 18.87 -26.40 20.17
N ASN A 768 19.43 -26.72 18.99
CA ASN A 768 20.56 -27.64 18.86
C ASN A 768 21.93 -26.95 18.87
N ASP A 769 21.96 -25.62 18.93
CA ASP A 769 23.17 -24.80 18.92
C ASP A 769 24.13 -25.17 17.77
N SER A 770 23.59 -25.39 16.57
CA SER A 770 24.36 -25.84 15.41
C SER A 770 25.50 -24.90 15.00
N LEU A 771 25.44 -23.63 15.44
CA LEU A 771 26.47 -22.61 15.20
C LEU A 771 27.41 -22.40 16.41
N GLY A 772 27.14 -23.00 17.57
CA GLY A 772 27.93 -22.81 18.80
C GLY A 772 27.86 -21.40 19.41
N ILE A 773 26.77 -20.67 19.17
CA ILE A 773 26.59 -19.27 19.60
C ILE A 773 25.52 -19.10 20.69
N ALA A 774 24.84 -20.16 21.11
CA ALA A 774 23.71 -20.06 22.03
C ALA A 774 24.08 -19.38 23.36
N HIS A 775 25.24 -19.71 23.93
CA HIS A 775 25.71 -19.09 25.17
C HIS A 775 26.01 -17.60 24.98
N GLU A 776 26.58 -17.20 23.83
CA GLU A 776 26.83 -15.80 23.50
C GLU A 776 25.50 -15.03 23.43
N LEU A 777 24.49 -15.56 22.73
CA LEU A 777 23.17 -14.93 22.62
C LEU A 777 22.50 -14.76 24.00
N GLU A 778 22.62 -15.76 24.89
CA GLU A 778 22.10 -15.69 26.26
C GLU A 778 22.81 -14.60 27.08
N GLN A 779 24.14 -14.51 27.01
CA GLN A 779 24.91 -13.45 27.69
C GLN A 779 24.56 -12.06 27.18
N GLU A 780 24.36 -11.92 25.87
CA GLU A 780 23.96 -10.65 25.26
C GLU A 780 22.59 -10.19 25.76
N MET A 781 21.62 -11.10 25.85
CA MET A 781 20.33 -10.79 26.45
C MET A 781 20.45 -10.46 27.94
N ALA A 782 21.22 -11.24 28.70
CA ALA A 782 21.46 -10.99 30.12
C ALA A 782 21.98 -9.56 30.36
N ARG A 783 22.93 -9.09 29.54
CA ARG A 783 23.41 -7.70 29.62
C ARG A 783 22.28 -6.69 29.40
N VAL A 784 21.39 -6.91 28.42
CA VAL A 784 20.27 -5.99 28.18
C VAL A 784 19.35 -5.93 29.41
N VAL A 785 19.06 -7.09 30.01
CA VAL A 785 18.25 -7.19 31.24
C VAL A 785 18.92 -6.44 32.40
N GLU A 786 20.21 -6.69 32.64
CA GLU A 786 20.98 -6.12 33.76
C GLU A 786 21.19 -4.61 33.65
N THR A 787 21.23 -4.08 32.43
CA THR A 787 21.48 -2.65 32.16
C THR A 787 20.21 -1.82 31.94
N TYR A 788 19.03 -2.44 32.06
CA TYR A 788 17.77 -1.74 31.86
C TYR A 788 17.65 -0.54 32.80
N GLN A 789 17.21 0.58 32.22
CA GLN A 789 16.80 1.78 32.93
C GLN A 789 15.51 2.30 32.29
N CYS A 790 14.59 2.81 33.11
CA CYS A 790 13.41 3.48 32.59
C CYS A 790 13.82 4.83 31.99
N GLU A 791 13.65 4.97 30.67
CA GLU A 791 14.07 6.16 29.91
C GLU A 791 13.49 7.46 30.49
N TRP A 792 12.21 7.45 30.90
CA TRP A 792 11.57 8.60 31.52
C TRP A 792 12.09 8.88 32.93
N GLN A 793 12.33 7.86 33.76
CA GLN A 793 12.95 8.07 35.06
C GLN A 793 14.33 8.72 34.92
N THR A 794 15.15 8.20 34.00
CA THR A 794 16.48 8.77 33.71
C THR A 794 16.35 10.21 33.21
N THR A 795 15.35 10.51 32.37
CA THR A 795 15.08 11.87 31.87
C THR A 795 14.72 12.83 33.00
N LEU A 796 13.79 12.43 33.87
CA LEU A 796 13.27 13.26 34.97
C LEU A 796 14.36 13.58 36.01
N ASN A 797 15.32 12.69 36.19
CA ASN A 797 16.43 12.85 37.13
C ASN A 797 17.55 13.78 36.62
N ASP A 798 17.51 14.26 35.37
CA ASP A 798 18.53 15.15 34.78
C ASP A 798 17.90 16.45 34.24
N PRO A 799 18.04 17.59 34.95
CA PRO A 799 17.50 18.88 34.51
C PRO A 799 17.93 19.31 33.11
N ASN A 800 19.12 18.91 32.65
CA ASN A 800 19.59 19.24 31.31
C ASN A 800 18.83 18.47 30.22
N ARG A 801 18.28 17.29 30.53
CA ARG A 801 17.44 16.52 29.58
C ARG A 801 16.04 17.08 29.49
N LEU A 802 15.51 17.61 30.59
CA LEU A 802 14.21 18.30 30.60
C LEU A 802 14.17 19.49 29.64
N ALA A 803 15.31 20.16 29.42
CA ALA A 803 15.42 21.26 28.46
C ALA A 803 15.10 20.84 27.01
N LEU A 804 15.20 19.55 26.67
CA LEU A 804 14.86 19.02 25.33
C LEU A 804 13.34 19.02 25.06
N PHE A 805 12.51 19.13 26.10
CA PHE A 805 11.05 19.05 26.01
C PHE A 805 10.36 20.42 25.96
N ARG A 806 11.08 21.46 25.54
CA ARG A 806 10.55 22.82 25.32
C ARG A 806 10.21 23.00 23.83
N THR A 807 9.07 23.64 23.51
CA THR A 807 8.78 24.03 22.11
C THR A 807 9.66 25.15 21.60
N ALA A 808 10.13 26.06 22.47
CA ALA A 808 10.93 27.20 22.04
C ALA A 808 12.08 27.52 23.00
N VAL A 809 13.24 27.89 22.44
CA VAL A 809 14.39 28.40 23.22
C VAL A 809 14.16 29.80 23.78
N ASN A 810 13.26 30.58 23.18
CA ASN A 810 12.96 31.95 23.58
C ASN A 810 11.45 32.19 23.71
N VAL A 811 11.09 33.23 24.45
CA VAL A 811 9.71 33.75 24.56
C VAL A 811 9.57 34.93 23.60
N ALA A 812 8.35 35.18 23.09
CA ALA A 812 8.09 36.22 22.08
C ALA A 812 8.63 37.60 22.50
N PRO A 813 9.54 38.24 21.72
CA PRO A 813 9.89 39.64 21.91
C PRO A 813 8.77 40.56 21.42
N SER A 814 8.58 41.70 22.07
CA SER A 814 7.48 42.66 21.82
C SER A 814 7.68 43.59 20.61
N ASP A 815 8.82 43.52 19.91
CA ASP A 815 9.19 44.51 18.89
C ASP A 815 9.55 43.87 17.54
N GLU A 816 8.54 43.70 16.68
CA GLU A 816 8.69 43.15 15.31
C GLU A 816 9.38 44.13 14.33
N SER A 817 9.66 45.36 14.75
CA SER A 817 10.21 46.42 13.87
C SER A 817 11.71 46.28 13.59
N LYS A 818 12.44 45.49 14.39
CA LYS A 818 13.88 45.30 14.23
C LYS A 818 14.21 44.29 13.13
N ARG A 819 15.10 44.71 12.21
CA ARG A 819 15.59 43.90 11.09
C ARG A 819 16.27 42.60 11.50
N TRP A 820 17.04 42.63 12.60
CA TRP A 820 17.69 41.47 13.19
C TRP A 820 17.27 41.33 14.65
N GLN A 821 16.93 40.12 15.07
CA GLN A 821 16.53 39.81 16.44
C GLN A 821 17.49 38.77 17.04
N GLU A 822 18.00 39.03 18.25
CA GLU A 822 18.72 38.02 19.04
C GLU A 822 17.71 36.95 19.47
N ILE A 823 17.98 35.69 19.16
CA ILE A 823 17.08 34.58 19.48
C ILE A 823 17.56 33.81 20.70
N CYS A 824 18.80 33.31 20.69
CA CYS A 824 19.38 32.51 21.77
C CYS A 824 20.92 32.46 21.69
N GLY A 825 21.57 31.83 22.66
CA GLY A 825 22.96 31.41 22.53
C GLY A 825 23.11 30.22 21.57
N ILE A 826 24.28 30.05 20.96
CA ILE A 826 24.54 28.92 20.05
C ILE A 826 24.43 27.55 20.75
N ASP A 827 24.78 27.49 22.04
CA ASP A 827 24.76 26.26 22.83
C ASP A 827 23.35 25.91 23.35
N ASP A 828 22.38 26.81 23.17
CA ASP A 828 20.97 26.50 23.39
C ASP A 828 20.37 25.65 22.24
N ILE A 829 21.06 25.59 21.09
CA ILE A 829 20.69 24.74 19.96
C ILE A 829 21.52 23.46 20.04
N PRO A 830 20.90 22.27 20.22
CA PRO A 830 21.65 21.03 20.32
C PRO A 830 22.42 20.76 19.02
N GLU A 831 23.68 20.35 19.15
CA GLU A 831 24.51 20.00 18.02
C GLU A 831 23.91 18.84 17.21
N GLN A 832 23.94 18.95 15.87
CA GLN A 832 23.35 17.99 14.93
C GLN A 832 21.83 17.77 15.14
N ALA A 833 21.12 18.78 15.66
CA ALA A 833 19.68 18.72 15.82
C ALA A 833 19.01 20.11 15.65
N GLY A 834 17.68 20.09 15.69
CA GLY A 834 16.85 21.28 15.70
C GLY A 834 16.23 21.58 17.06
N ILE A 835 15.82 22.84 17.24
CA ILE A 835 14.99 23.33 18.34
C ILE A 835 14.06 24.44 17.83
N GLY A 836 12.84 24.50 18.34
CA GLY A 836 11.92 25.57 17.98
C GLY A 836 12.35 26.90 18.61
N ALA A 837 11.92 28.00 18.02
CA ALA A 837 12.14 29.36 18.48
C ALA A 837 11.04 30.29 17.95
N ARG A 838 11.05 31.56 18.38
CA ARG A 838 10.12 32.58 17.91
C ARG A 838 10.86 33.78 17.33
N LEU A 839 10.43 34.21 16.15
CA LEU A 839 10.82 35.47 15.52
C LEU A 839 9.59 36.40 15.54
N GLY A 840 9.55 37.32 16.51
CA GLY A 840 8.31 38.01 16.87
C GLY A 840 7.21 37.00 17.27
N ARG A 841 6.06 37.06 16.60
CA ARG A 841 4.97 36.07 16.81
C ARG A 841 5.14 34.76 16.02
N LYS A 842 6.03 34.71 15.02
CA LYS A 842 6.17 33.58 14.09
C LYS A 842 6.98 32.43 14.72
N PRO A 843 6.48 31.19 14.65
CA PRO A 843 7.26 30.02 15.04
C PRO A 843 8.30 29.69 13.96
N ILE A 844 9.56 29.59 14.35
CA ILE A 844 10.68 29.22 13.48
C ILE A 844 11.42 28.03 14.09
N ALA A 845 12.09 27.24 13.27
CA ALA A 845 12.97 26.16 13.69
C ALA A 845 14.42 26.58 13.47
N LEU A 846 15.24 26.47 14.51
CA LEU A 846 16.69 26.63 14.42
C LEU A 846 17.34 25.25 14.35
N PHE A 847 18.29 25.09 13.43
CA PHE A 847 19.03 23.84 13.23
C PHE A 847 20.52 24.10 13.31
N ARG A 848 21.25 23.33 14.12
CA ARG A 848 22.72 23.39 14.20
C ARG A 848 23.33 22.18 13.52
N PHE A 849 23.98 22.38 12.38
CA PHE A 849 24.68 21.33 11.64
C PHE A 849 26.18 21.64 11.65
N GLY A 850 26.93 20.93 12.50
CA GLY A 850 28.30 21.28 12.84
C GLY A 850 28.40 22.68 13.45
N LYS A 851 29.16 23.57 12.81
CA LYS A 851 29.37 24.97 13.25
C LYS A 851 28.37 25.96 12.65
N THR A 852 27.52 25.51 11.73
CA THR A 852 26.56 26.37 11.01
C THR A 852 25.18 26.27 11.64
N VAL A 853 24.48 27.40 11.71
CA VAL A 853 23.09 27.48 12.17
C VAL A 853 22.20 27.91 11.01
N TYR A 854 21.08 27.21 10.85
CA TYR A 854 20.05 27.48 9.85
C TYR A 854 18.74 27.81 10.55
N ALA A 855 17.88 28.59 9.90
CA ALA A 855 16.55 28.91 10.40
C ALA A 855 15.50 28.71 9.30
N LEU A 856 14.47 27.93 9.58
CA LEU A 856 13.32 27.69 8.71
C LEU A 856 12.02 28.03 9.46
N ASP A 857 10.88 28.07 8.77
CA ASP A 857 9.59 27.98 9.46
C ASP A 857 9.49 26.65 10.22
N ASP A 858 8.97 26.65 11.45
CA ASP A 858 8.83 25.43 12.25
C ASP A 858 7.70 24.51 11.76
N ARG A 859 7.20 24.71 10.55
CA ARG A 859 5.96 24.09 10.06
C ARG A 859 6.25 22.77 9.35
N GLU A 860 5.49 21.73 9.67
CA GLU A 860 5.46 20.51 8.86
C GLU A 860 4.79 20.80 7.50
N PRO A 861 5.46 20.55 6.37
CA PRO A 861 4.84 20.72 5.05
C PRO A 861 3.59 19.84 4.90
N GLY A 862 2.52 20.41 4.34
CA GLY A 862 1.23 19.70 4.20
C GLY A 862 0.42 19.59 5.50
N SER A 863 0.89 20.16 6.63
CA SER A 863 0.15 20.23 7.90
C SER A 863 0.16 21.64 8.49
N SER A 864 -0.63 21.86 9.54
CA SER A 864 -0.59 23.05 10.40
C SER A 864 0.26 22.87 11.66
N ALA A 865 0.86 21.69 11.84
CA ALA A 865 1.68 21.37 13.01
C ALA A 865 3.03 22.10 12.96
N ASN A 866 3.40 22.75 14.07
CA ASN A 866 4.71 23.40 14.23
C ASN A 866 5.67 22.43 14.92
N VAL A 867 6.30 21.57 14.11
CA VAL A 867 7.13 20.47 14.58
C VAL A 867 8.42 20.29 13.79
N LEU A 868 8.73 21.10 12.77
CA LEU A 868 9.86 20.82 11.87
C LEU A 868 11.20 20.76 12.61
N SER A 869 11.39 21.59 13.63
CA SER A 869 12.51 21.58 14.59
C SER A 869 12.80 20.22 15.23
N ARG A 870 11.79 19.34 15.26
CA ARG A 870 11.83 17.99 15.84
C ARG A 870 12.31 16.93 14.85
N GLY A 871 12.61 17.34 13.61
CA GLY A 871 13.12 16.49 12.55
C GLY A 871 14.54 15.99 12.81
N ILE A 872 14.92 14.94 12.08
CA ILE A 872 16.29 14.42 12.07
C ILE A 872 17.10 15.24 11.08
N LEU A 873 18.30 15.67 11.48
CA LEU A 873 19.24 16.28 10.53
C LEU A 873 20.03 15.20 9.81
N GLY A 874 20.33 15.43 8.54
CA GLY A 874 21.13 14.54 7.73
C GLY A 874 21.80 15.26 6.58
N ASP A 875 22.33 14.46 5.68
CA ASP A 875 22.95 14.88 4.44
C ASP A 875 22.28 14.12 3.28
N ALA A 876 22.04 14.81 2.17
CA ALA A 876 21.71 14.23 0.89
C ALA A 876 22.64 14.79 -0.19
N ALA A 877 23.54 13.97 -0.73
CA ALA A 877 24.51 14.37 -1.76
C ALA A 877 25.38 15.59 -1.40
N GLY A 878 25.76 15.74 -0.14
CA GLY A 878 26.54 16.85 0.42
C GLY A 878 25.72 18.03 0.92
N GLU A 879 24.40 17.99 0.77
CA GLU A 879 23.49 19.07 1.19
C GLU A 879 22.92 18.80 2.59
N PRO A 880 23.07 19.73 3.55
CA PRO A 880 22.44 19.61 4.86
C PRO A 880 20.91 19.67 4.76
N VAL A 881 20.25 18.67 5.30
CA VAL A 881 18.78 18.51 5.25
C VAL A 881 18.19 18.25 6.62
N VAL A 882 16.93 18.66 6.81
CA VAL A 882 16.06 18.17 7.88
C VAL A 882 15.01 17.25 7.28
N ILE A 883 14.78 16.12 7.95
CA ILE A 883 13.71 15.19 7.60
C ILE A 883 12.51 15.47 8.48
N SER A 884 11.40 15.83 7.84
CA SER A 884 10.21 16.29 8.53
C SER A 884 9.60 15.19 9.42
N PRO A 885 9.15 15.50 10.65
CA PRO A 885 8.67 14.49 11.60
C PRO A 885 7.50 13.62 11.12
N LEU A 886 6.48 14.22 10.50
CA LEU A 886 5.22 13.53 10.19
C LEU A 886 5.28 12.80 8.84
N TYR A 887 5.76 13.47 7.80
CA TYR A 887 5.70 12.94 6.43
C TYR A 887 7.06 12.50 5.87
N LYS A 888 8.14 12.62 6.65
CA LYS A 888 9.49 12.18 6.29
C LYS A 888 10.00 12.82 4.99
N GLN A 889 9.63 14.06 4.74
CA GLN A 889 10.11 14.83 3.58
C GLN A 889 11.51 15.35 3.86
N ARG A 890 12.41 15.29 2.88
CA ARG A 890 13.78 15.83 2.96
C ARG A 890 13.77 17.30 2.53
N ILE A 891 14.07 18.19 3.46
CA ILE A 891 14.04 19.63 3.25
C ILE A 891 15.44 20.19 3.43
N ARG A 892 15.97 20.89 2.42
CA ARG A 892 17.28 21.51 2.50
C ARG A 892 17.27 22.63 3.54
N LEU A 893 18.23 22.61 4.46
CA LEU A 893 18.34 23.60 5.52
C LEU A 893 18.65 25.01 5.00
N ARG A 894 19.33 25.10 3.85
CA ARG A 894 19.79 26.36 3.27
C ARG A 894 18.65 27.25 2.73
N ASP A 895 17.62 26.65 2.15
CA ASP A 895 16.59 27.35 1.37
C ASP A 895 15.15 26.90 1.67
N GLY A 896 14.97 25.79 2.40
CA GLY A 896 13.65 25.27 2.74
C GLY A 896 12.94 24.55 1.59
N CYS A 897 13.63 24.24 0.49
CA CYS A 897 13.09 23.45 -0.61
C CYS A 897 13.20 21.93 -0.37
N GLN A 898 12.30 21.16 -0.99
CA GLN A 898 12.40 19.71 -1.05
C GLN A 898 13.59 19.27 -1.92
N VAL A 899 14.27 18.20 -1.51
CA VAL A 899 15.43 17.66 -2.25
C VAL A 899 14.99 17.01 -3.57
N GLU A 900 13.84 16.34 -3.56
CA GLU A 900 13.38 15.47 -4.65
C GLU A 900 12.96 16.22 -5.91
N ASN A 901 12.27 17.35 -5.75
CA ASN A 901 11.69 18.12 -6.86
C ASN A 901 12.13 19.60 -6.87
N GLY A 902 12.86 20.06 -5.85
CA GLY A 902 13.29 21.45 -5.72
C GLY A 902 12.18 22.43 -5.33
N GLU A 903 10.96 21.96 -5.08
CA GLU A 903 9.83 22.82 -4.74
C GLU A 903 9.99 23.45 -3.34
N PRO A 904 9.57 24.72 -3.15
CA PRO A 904 9.57 25.34 -1.83
C PRO A 904 8.65 24.61 -0.85
N ALA A 905 9.20 24.09 0.26
CA ALA A 905 8.43 23.39 1.29
C ALA A 905 8.10 24.30 2.47
N VAL A 906 9.10 25.03 2.95
CA VAL A 906 9.04 25.99 4.05
C VAL A 906 9.92 27.19 3.75
N ARG A 907 9.68 28.30 4.42
CA ARG A 907 10.50 29.49 4.27
C ARG A 907 11.83 29.33 5.02
N ALA A 908 12.92 29.77 4.40
CA ALA A 908 14.20 29.98 5.07
C ALA A 908 14.38 31.43 5.54
N TRP A 909 15.09 31.59 6.65
CA TRP A 909 15.36 32.88 7.28
C TRP A 909 16.87 33.14 7.33
N PRO A 910 17.33 34.40 7.10
CA PRO A 910 18.73 34.76 7.28
C PRO A 910 19.17 34.57 8.73
N VAL A 911 20.32 33.91 8.94
CA VAL A 911 20.91 33.68 10.26
C VAL A 911 22.34 34.21 10.29
N LYS A 912 22.75 34.80 11.42
CA LYS A 912 24.15 35.10 11.72
C LYS A 912 24.50 34.77 13.17
N ILE A 913 25.78 34.51 13.43
CA ILE A 913 26.32 34.27 14.76
C ILE A 913 27.27 35.41 15.12
N GLU A 914 26.98 36.16 16.18
CA GLU A 914 27.80 37.28 16.67
C GLU A 914 27.99 37.15 18.18
N ASN A 915 29.24 37.16 18.66
CA ASN A 915 29.58 37.02 20.09
C ASN A 915 28.94 35.79 20.78
N GLY A 916 28.85 34.66 20.07
CA GLY A 916 28.23 33.43 20.58
C GLY A 916 26.69 33.43 20.61
N LYS A 917 26.06 34.48 20.07
CA LYS A 917 24.61 34.64 19.99
C LYS A 917 24.10 34.42 18.57
N VAL A 918 22.95 33.78 18.44
CA VAL A 918 22.26 33.52 17.19
C VAL A 918 21.25 34.64 16.92
N TRP A 919 21.39 35.29 15.78
CA TRP A 919 20.50 36.35 15.32
C TRP A 919 19.78 35.92 14.05
N VAL A 920 18.48 36.20 13.97
CA VAL A 920 17.64 35.87 12.80
C VAL A 920 17.04 37.15 12.21
N GLY A 921 17.09 37.27 10.88
CA GLY A 921 16.54 38.40 10.13
C GLY A 921 15.02 38.29 9.97
N ASN A 922 14.31 39.41 9.96
CA ASN A 922 12.85 39.46 9.79
C ASN A 922 12.36 39.42 8.34
N ASP A 923 13.26 39.58 7.38
CA ASP A 923 13.01 39.41 5.94
C ASP A 923 13.25 37.94 5.55
N ALA A 924 12.41 37.40 4.64
CA ALA A 924 12.63 36.06 4.11
C ALA A 924 13.97 35.99 3.36
N LEU A 925 14.66 34.85 3.41
CA LEU A 925 15.87 34.64 2.61
C LEU A 925 15.47 34.53 1.13
N VAL A 926 15.57 35.65 0.39
CA VAL A 926 15.36 35.67 -1.07
C VAL A 926 16.69 35.41 -1.74
N MET A 927 16.93 34.18 -2.20
CA MET A 927 18.01 33.95 -3.15
C MET A 927 17.59 34.54 -4.50
N ARG A 928 18.38 35.51 -5.00
CA ARG A 928 18.34 35.86 -6.42
C ARG A 928 18.60 34.58 -7.21
N ALA A 929 17.81 34.35 -8.25
CA ALA A 929 18.21 33.42 -9.30
C ALA A 929 19.58 33.88 -9.81
N GLU A 930 20.64 33.20 -9.39
CA GLU A 930 21.92 33.31 -10.07
C GLU A 930 21.72 32.62 -11.42
N ALA A 931 21.49 33.45 -12.43
CA ALA A 931 21.69 33.08 -13.81
C ALA A 931 23.17 32.70 -13.97
N SER A 932 23.44 31.41 -14.17
CA SER A 932 24.64 30.83 -14.82
C SER A 932 24.37 29.37 -15.12
#